data_AF-A0A1M5EZX4-F1
#
_entry.id   AF-A0A1M5EZX4-F1
#
_cell.length_a   1.000
_cell.length_b   1.000
_cell.length_c   1.000
_cell.angle_alpha   90.00
_cell.angle_beta   90.00
_cell.angle_gamma   90.00
#
_symmetry.space_group_name_H-M   'P 1'
#
loop_
_entity.id
_entity.type
_entity.pdbx_description
1 polymer ?
#
loop_
_entity_poly.entity_id
_entity_poly.type
_entity_poly.pdbx_seq_one_letter_code
_entity_poly.pdbx_strand_id
1 'polypeptide(L)'
;MFIRFFLFLLLPFFFLNCSKENSANNDTLFSKLAASKTGINFVNEVKNGADMNIFKYRNFYNGGGVAIGDVNNDGLSDVYFTSNLGTNKLYINKGNFEFEDISKKAGVEGTKTWSTGVVMVDLNADGLLDIYVCNAGNNLGDQQKNELFINNGNTTFTEKAAEYNLADTGITTHAAFFDYDKDGDLDVYILNNSFIPVSSLNYSNKRELRDKDWDVAQILKGGGDKLLRNDDGKFIDVSKEAGIYGSLIGFGLGVTVGDVNGDLYADIYISNDFYERDYLYINNKDGTFTEQIQDWTSHISQSSMGADMADVNNDGKADIFVTDMLPEPDDRLKTTTNFENYDLFTRKINLDFYTQYMQNTLQINTGNKNFLEIANYAGVAKTDWSWGALLFDMDNDGYKDIFVCNGIYNDLTNQDFVDFFANEFMQKMVVTGKKEEIQTIISKMPTTPIVNYAFRNNKNLTFNNEAMNWGFDTPSFSNGAAYGDLDNDGDLDLVVNNVNMESFVYRNNSEKNKNNHFLKIKLKGDGQNRFAIGSVVELFSANEILRQELIPSRGFQSSIDYVMTFGIGTKKIDSLRVIWPNGKFQTINKLKNNSTQTLKIRDAKLDFVPRINSFKPLFTETKSSFAAHKENDYIDFDHEGLISKMISQEGPSLAVNDVNGDGNDDVFIGGAKGQSGKIYFNNGKGGFSASSQKDLDLDSSYEDTAASFFDVDNDGDIDLLVGSGGNEKEDKANYKNRLYLNNGKGIFLKSKANIPTTNNNVSIIAPHDFDNDGDIDVFIASRSVAGVYGIDPKHLLLENDGKGNFINVIDKIAFKINAVGMITAAVWEDVDNDAKKDLIIVGDWTSPMIFKNSGRRLTTYKSNLSDYNGFWNAITCVDLNNDGMKDFVLGNRGTNTTYKPVTGNPLKLFINDFDNNGTIEQIATRSVNGKDLPLNLKQELAKQIPSIKKKNLTYADYSTKTFQELFSKEVIENSIQKIVTIQESVVAINKGNGKFEIKALPKEVQYSAVNAICTMDVNGDGIMDLILGGNQYEFKPQFSRLDSNYGSVLLGSANGNFTWMPNNKSGFFIKGEVKHIEIVRDKSKKESVLAILNDNTPKLFRRNEK
;
A
#
# COMPACT_ATOMS: atom_id res chain seq x y z
N MET A 1 6.78 -82.57 -30.83
CA MET A 1 5.40 -83.00 -30.51
C MET A 1 4.58 -81.72 -30.37
N PHE A 2 4.16 -81.11 -31.48
CA PHE A 2 2.85 -81.29 -32.15
C PHE A 2 1.67 -80.94 -31.23
N ILE A 3 0.68 -80.09 -31.54
CA ILE A 3 0.39 -79.09 -32.60
C ILE A 3 -1.06 -78.59 -32.31
N ARG A 4 -1.43 -77.38 -32.75
CA ARG A 4 -2.76 -76.85 -33.22
C ARG A 4 -3.32 -75.64 -32.47
N PHE A 5 -3.80 -74.57 -33.13
CA PHE A 5 -3.69 -74.07 -34.52
C PHE A 5 -4.18 -72.62 -34.57
N PHE A 6 -3.70 -71.92 -35.59
CA PHE A 6 -3.94 -70.56 -36.07
C PHE A 6 -5.39 -70.21 -36.51
N LEU A 7 -5.77 -68.92 -36.42
CA LEU A 7 -6.41 -68.09 -37.48
C LEU A 7 -6.54 -66.62 -36.99
N PHE A 8 -5.63 -65.70 -37.35
CA PHE A 8 -5.67 -64.73 -38.49
C PHE A 8 -6.96 -63.89 -38.61
N LEU A 9 -6.89 -62.57 -38.34
CA LEU A 9 -7.13 -61.48 -39.32
C LEU A 9 -6.91 -60.06 -38.73
N LEU A 10 -5.87 -59.38 -39.26
CA LEU A 10 -5.75 -57.98 -39.73
C LEU A 10 -6.14 -56.73 -38.88
N LEU A 11 -5.10 -55.88 -38.74
CA LEU A 11 -5.02 -54.41 -38.59
C LEU A 11 -6.05 -53.58 -39.42
N PRO A 12 -6.31 -52.27 -39.13
CA PRO A 12 -5.31 -51.31 -38.62
C PRO A 12 -5.73 -50.29 -37.54
N PHE A 13 -4.73 -49.96 -36.72
CA PHE A 13 -4.48 -48.64 -36.15
C PHE A 13 -4.63 -47.55 -37.23
N PHE A 14 -5.46 -46.52 -37.01
CA PHE A 14 -5.15 -45.10 -37.24
C PHE A 14 -6.37 -44.23 -36.84
N PHE A 15 -6.06 -43.10 -36.20
CA PHE A 15 -6.94 -42.00 -35.75
C PHE A 15 -7.78 -42.25 -34.49
N LEU A 16 -7.22 -41.87 -33.34
CA LEU A 16 -7.93 -41.02 -32.37
C LEU A 16 -6.87 -40.19 -31.61
N ASN A 17 -6.70 -38.97 -32.12
CA ASN A 17 -5.99 -37.89 -31.47
C ASN A 17 -7.02 -37.03 -30.73
N CYS A 18 -6.66 -36.58 -29.53
CA CYS A 18 -7.22 -35.44 -28.79
C CYS A 18 -8.73 -35.40 -28.48
N SER A 19 -9.08 -35.94 -27.31
CA SER A 19 -9.89 -35.22 -26.31
C SER A 19 -9.37 -35.61 -24.92
N LYS A 20 -8.34 -34.89 -24.45
CA LYS A 20 -8.14 -34.78 -23.00
C LYS A 20 -9.20 -33.80 -22.52
N GLU A 21 -10.38 -34.32 -22.20
CA GLU A 21 -11.23 -33.65 -21.21
C GLU A 21 -10.38 -33.52 -19.93
N ASN A 22 -10.27 -32.29 -19.43
CA ASN A 22 -9.71 -32.01 -18.12
C ASN A 22 -10.49 -32.81 -17.09
N SER A 23 -9.94 -33.92 -16.62
CA SER A 23 -10.40 -34.59 -15.41
C SER A 23 -10.21 -33.62 -14.26
N ALA A 24 -11.31 -33.08 -13.71
CA ALA A 24 -11.32 -32.22 -12.54
C ALA A 24 -10.51 -32.88 -11.41
N ASN A 25 -9.58 -32.13 -10.84
CA ASN A 25 -8.85 -32.57 -9.66
C ASN A 25 -9.80 -32.51 -8.47
N ASN A 26 -10.34 -33.66 -8.03
CA ASN A 26 -11.42 -33.73 -7.02
C ASN A 26 -10.99 -33.35 -5.58
N ASP A 27 -9.75 -32.90 -5.37
CA ASP A 27 -9.14 -32.62 -4.07
C ASP A 27 -8.81 -31.12 -3.85
N THR A 28 -9.44 -30.19 -4.58
CA THR A 28 -9.27 -28.74 -4.34
C THR A 28 -9.99 -28.29 -3.05
N LEU A 29 -9.55 -27.16 -2.48
CA LEU A 29 -10.17 -26.58 -1.29
C LEU A 29 -11.64 -26.22 -1.54
N PHE A 30 -11.94 -25.52 -2.63
CA PHE A 30 -13.31 -25.25 -3.06
C PHE A 30 -13.69 -26.10 -4.27
N SER A 31 -14.97 -26.45 -4.32
CA SER A 31 -15.60 -27.14 -5.44
C SER A 31 -16.75 -26.29 -5.96
N LYS A 32 -16.65 -25.82 -7.22
CA LYS A 32 -17.77 -25.16 -7.88
C LYS A 32 -18.89 -26.16 -8.16
N LEU A 33 -20.06 -25.92 -7.60
CA LEU A 33 -21.24 -26.76 -7.80
C LEU A 33 -22.01 -26.32 -9.05
N ALA A 34 -22.57 -27.28 -9.78
CA ALA A 34 -23.40 -26.99 -10.95
C ALA A 34 -24.81 -26.57 -10.52
N ALA A 35 -25.44 -25.65 -11.25
CA ALA A 35 -26.84 -25.26 -11.02
C ALA A 35 -27.83 -26.45 -11.01
N SER A 36 -27.55 -27.52 -11.75
CA SER A 36 -28.37 -28.74 -11.74
C SER A 36 -28.32 -29.49 -10.40
N LYS A 37 -27.27 -29.29 -9.60
CA LYS A 37 -27.14 -29.80 -8.24
C LYS A 37 -27.71 -28.81 -7.23
N THR A 38 -27.47 -27.52 -7.41
CA THR A 38 -27.84 -26.52 -6.41
C THR A 38 -29.26 -26.00 -6.53
N GLY A 39 -29.85 -26.00 -7.72
CA GLY A 39 -31.08 -25.27 -8.00
C GLY A 39 -30.88 -23.76 -8.20
N ILE A 40 -29.68 -23.23 -7.94
CA ILE A 40 -29.32 -21.83 -8.21
C ILE A 40 -28.81 -21.74 -9.65
N ASN A 41 -29.68 -21.30 -10.56
CA ASN A 41 -29.39 -21.06 -11.98
C ASN A 41 -29.43 -19.57 -12.35
N PHE A 42 -29.20 -18.70 -11.37
CA PHE A 42 -29.31 -17.25 -11.51
C PHE A 42 -28.24 -16.69 -12.47
N VAL A 43 -28.67 -15.80 -13.37
CA VAL A 43 -27.81 -15.05 -14.29
C VAL A 43 -28.20 -13.57 -14.19
N ASN A 44 -27.26 -12.71 -13.81
CA ASN A 44 -27.48 -11.26 -13.88
C ASN A 44 -27.28 -10.78 -15.32
N GLU A 45 -28.36 -10.82 -16.11
CA GLU A 45 -28.32 -10.48 -17.52
C GLU A 45 -28.36 -8.96 -17.75
N VAL A 46 -27.33 -8.44 -18.43
CA VAL A 46 -27.16 -7.03 -18.78
C VAL A 46 -27.02 -6.89 -20.29
N LYS A 47 -28.00 -6.24 -20.93
CA LYS A 47 -28.08 -6.07 -22.39
C LYS A 47 -27.98 -4.61 -22.80
N ASN A 48 -27.07 -4.31 -23.72
CA ASN A 48 -26.96 -2.98 -24.31
C ASN A 48 -28.21 -2.63 -25.14
N GLY A 49 -28.90 -1.58 -24.72
CA GLY A 49 -30.02 -0.98 -25.45
C GLY A 49 -29.73 0.42 -25.96
N ALA A 50 -30.67 1.00 -26.70
CA ALA A 50 -30.55 2.36 -27.22
C ALA A 50 -30.44 3.40 -26.11
N ASP A 51 -31.17 3.20 -24.99
CA ASP A 51 -31.27 4.16 -23.88
C ASP A 51 -30.56 3.73 -22.59
N MET A 52 -30.11 2.48 -22.51
CA MET A 52 -29.36 1.95 -21.37
C MET A 52 -28.13 1.17 -21.87
N ASN A 53 -26.96 1.77 -21.73
CA ASN A 53 -25.66 1.24 -22.13
C ASN A 53 -24.54 2.03 -21.46
N ILE A 54 -23.30 1.57 -21.60
CA ILE A 54 -22.11 2.13 -20.93
C ILE A 54 -21.85 3.63 -21.24
N PHE A 55 -22.27 4.14 -22.40
CA PHE A 55 -22.09 5.56 -22.74
C PHE A 55 -23.18 6.47 -22.15
N LYS A 56 -24.32 5.91 -21.75
CA LYS A 56 -25.43 6.64 -21.11
C LYS A 56 -25.48 6.45 -19.60
N TYR A 57 -24.89 5.38 -19.09
CA TYR A 57 -24.81 5.04 -17.67
C TYR A 57 -23.46 4.40 -17.38
N ARG A 58 -22.58 5.11 -16.67
CA ARG A 58 -21.18 4.70 -16.46
C ARG A 58 -21.04 3.40 -15.68
N ASN A 59 -21.96 3.14 -14.75
CA ASN A 59 -21.91 1.96 -13.87
C ASN A 59 -22.66 0.74 -14.45
N PHE A 60 -22.89 0.74 -15.77
CA PHE A 60 -23.70 -0.27 -16.45
C PHE A 60 -23.15 -1.70 -16.31
N TYR A 61 -21.84 -1.87 -16.09
CA TYR A 61 -21.20 -3.17 -15.90
C TYR A 61 -20.78 -3.47 -14.45
N ASN A 62 -21.21 -2.67 -13.47
CA ASN A 62 -20.79 -2.84 -12.07
C ASN A 62 -21.38 -4.11 -11.41
N GLY A 63 -22.42 -4.69 -11.98
CA GLY A 63 -23.03 -5.91 -11.46
C GLY A 63 -24.00 -5.69 -10.30
N GLY A 64 -24.36 -6.80 -9.65
CA GLY A 64 -25.30 -6.86 -8.53
C GLY A 64 -24.71 -7.62 -7.34
N GLY A 65 -25.26 -7.34 -6.15
CA GLY A 65 -24.92 -7.98 -4.89
C GLY A 65 -25.49 -9.39 -4.69
N VAL A 66 -25.10 -9.98 -3.56
CA VAL A 66 -25.67 -11.20 -3.01
C VAL A 66 -25.77 -11.08 -1.49
N ALA A 67 -26.83 -11.62 -0.89
CA ALA A 67 -26.99 -11.68 0.56
C ALA A 67 -27.19 -13.12 1.03
N ILE A 68 -26.56 -13.47 2.16
CA ILE A 68 -26.74 -14.76 2.84
C ILE A 68 -27.34 -14.53 4.23
N GLY A 69 -28.37 -15.29 4.58
CA GLY A 69 -28.99 -15.24 5.91
C GLY A 69 -30.18 -16.20 6.06
N ASP A 70 -30.43 -16.68 7.27
CA ASP A 70 -31.53 -17.60 7.61
C ASP A 70 -32.86 -16.82 7.71
N VAL A 71 -33.61 -16.69 6.62
CA VAL A 71 -34.82 -15.84 6.57
C VAL A 71 -36.06 -16.53 7.16
N ASN A 72 -36.00 -17.84 7.37
CA ASN A 72 -37.11 -18.65 7.84
C ASN A 72 -36.88 -19.25 9.25
N ASN A 73 -35.70 -19.01 9.84
CA ASN A 73 -35.24 -19.50 11.14
C ASN A 73 -35.18 -21.04 11.27
N ASP A 74 -34.93 -21.76 10.18
CA ASP A 74 -34.78 -23.23 10.18
C ASP A 74 -33.34 -23.70 10.48
N GLY A 75 -32.39 -22.77 10.58
CA GLY A 75 -30.98 -23.03 10.85
C GLY A 75 -30.13 -23.26 9.60
N LEU A 76 -30.69 -23.12 8.40
CA LEU A 76 -29.96 -23.12 7.13
C LEU A 76 -29.96 -21.71 6.54
N SER A 77 -28.79 -21.22 6.15
CA SER A 77 -28.69 -19.89 5.56
C SER A 77 -29.19 -19.90 4.11
N ASP A 78 -30.08 -18.97 3.79
CA ASP A 78 -30.71 -18.77 2.49
C ASP A 78 -29.91 -17.76 1.65
N VAL A 79 -30.18 -17.68 0.34
CA VAL A 79 -29.43 -16.83 -0.59
C VAL A 79 -30.35 -15.89 -1.36
N TYR A 80 -30.02 -14.60 -1.42
CA TYR A 80 -30.71 -13.62 -2.25
C TYR A 80 -29.76 -12.95 -3.25
N PHE A 81 -30.17 -12.85 -4.52
CA PHE A 81 -29.43 -12.16 -5.58
C PHE A 81 -30.20 -10.94 -6.09
N THR A 82 -29.47 -9.86 -6.37
CA THR A 82 -30.01 -8.74 -7.15
C THR A 82 -29.68 -8.89 -8.64
N SER A 83 -30.59 -8.38 -9.46
CA SER A 83 -30.43 -8.28 -10.92
C SER A 83 -30.46 -6.83 -11.37
N ASN A 84 -29.52 -6.48 -12.25
CA ASN A 84 -29.43 -5.13 -12.79
C ASN A 84 -30.54 -4.78 -13.79
N LEU A 85 -31.13 -5.75 -14.50
CA LEU A 85 -32.25 -5.48 -15.43
C LEU A 85 -33.41 -6.47 -15.28
N GLY A 86 -33.17 -7.63 -14.68
CA GLY A 86 -34.14 -8.69 -14.49
C GLY A 86 -34.81 -8.66 -13.11
N THR A 87 -35.38 -9.79 -12.72
CA THR A 87 -35.98 -9.98 -11.39
C THR A 87 -34.95 -10.44 -10.39
N ASN A 88 -35.01 -9.92 -9.17
CA ASN A 88 -34.21 -10.41 -8.05
C ASN A 88 -34.69 -11.80 -7.61
N LYS A 89 -33.82 -12.58 -6.95
CA LYS A 89 -34.10 -13.97 -6.62
C LYS A 89 -33.79 -14.35 -5.18
N LEU A 90 -34.77 -14.93 -4.47
CA LEU A 90 -34.63 -15.56 -3.16
C LEU A 90 -34.68 -17.09 -3.29
N TYR A 91 -33.63 -17.73 -2.79
CA TYR A 91 -33.43 -19.17 -2.80
C TYR A 91 -33.42 -19.71 -1.36
N ILE A 92 -34.39 -20.56 -1.03
CA ILE A 92 -34.44 -21.23 0.28
C ILE A 92 -33.56 -22.46 0.28
N ASN A 93 -32.66 -22.55 1.24
CA ASN A 93 -31.78 -23.69 1.45
C ASN A 93 -32.58 -24.89 2.03
N LYS A 94 -32.47 -26.04 1.37
CA LYS A 94 -33.10 -27.32 1.78
C LYS A 94 -32.10 -28.28 2.42
N GLY A 95 -30.85 -27.86 2.56
CA GLY A 95 -29.71 -28.65 3.01
C GLY A 95 -29.00 -29.36 1.84
N ASN A 96 -27.77 -29.81 2.08
CA ASN A 96 -26.93 -30.51 1.09
C ASN A 96 -26.72 -29.71 -0.21
N PHE A 97 -26.64 -28.38 -0.10
CA PHE A 97 -26.56 -27.41 -1.20
C PHE A 97 -27.74 -27.45 -2.17
N GLU A 98 -28.92 -27.94 -1.77
CA GLU A 98 -30.11 -27.89 -2.62
C GLU A 98 -30.96 -26.67 -2.25
N PHE A 99 -31.29 -25.83 -3.23
CA PHE A 99 -32.00 -24.59 -3.03
C PHE A 99 -33.28 -24.50 -3.88
N GLU A 100 -34.32 -23.88 -3.32
CA GLU A 100 -35.61 -23.65 -3.99
C GLU A 100 -35.81 -22.15 -4.27
N ASP A 101 -35.97 -21.76 -5.54
CA ASP A 101 -36.41 -20.39 -5.90
C ASP A 101 -37.87 -20.19 -5.45
N ILE A 102 -38.06 -19.34 -4.44
CA ILE A 102 -39.38 -18.94 -3.95
C ILE A 102 -39.75 -17.50 -4.30
N SER A 103 -38.93 -16.79 -5.07
CA SER A 103 -38.98 -15.32 -5.25
C SER A 103 -40.37 -14.78 -5.53
N LYS A 104 -41.08 -15.39 -6.49
CA LYS A 104 -42.43 -15.01 -6.89
C LYS A 104 -43.47 -15.29 -5.81
N LYS A 105 -43.33 -16.43 -5.11
CA LYS A 105 -44.22 -16.80 -3.99
C LYS A 105 -43.97 -15.90 -2.78
N ALA A 106 -42.71 -15.54 -2.57
CA ALA A 106 -42.25 -14.67 -1.49
C ALA A 106 -42.63 -13.21 -1.72
N GLY A 107 -42.76 -12.77 -2.97
CA GLY A 107 -43.10 -11.38 -3.31
C GLY A 107 -41.89 -10.44 -3.32
N VAL A 108 -40.70 -10.96 -3.62
CA VAL A 108 -39.41 -10.25 -3.49
C VAL A 108 -38.66 -10.11 -4.81
N GLU A 109 -39.34 -10.24 -5.95
CA GLU A 109 -38.73 -10.09 -7.29
C GLU A 109 -38.27 -8.66 -7.60
N GLY A 110 -38.73 -7.67 -6.80
CA GLY A 110 -38.51 -6.25 -7.04
C GLY A 110 -39.43 -5.68 -8.11
N THR A 111 -39.60 -4.35 -8.10
CA THR A 111 -40.39 -3.64 -9.13
C THR A 111 -39.58 -2.63 -9.94
N LYS A 112 -38.30 -2.44 -9.59
CA LYS A 112 -37.44 -1.41 -10.17
C LYS A 112 -36.67 -1.92 -11.38
N THR A 113 -36.24 -0.98 -12.22
CA THR A 113 -35.51 -1.31 -13.44
C THR A 113 -34.06 -1.71 -13.22
N TRP A 114 -33.45 -1.33 -12.08
CA TRP A 114 -32.03 -1.60 -11.83
C TRP A 114 -31.70 -1.78 -10.36
N SER A 115 -31.59 -3.04 -9.91
CA SER A 115 -31.15 -3.37 -8.55
C SER A 115 -29.63 -3.44 -8.48
N THR A 116 -29.06 -3.03 -7.34
CA THR A 116 -27.61 -2.99 -7.06
C THR A 116 -27.29 -3.82 -5.82
N GLY A 117 -27.10 -3.19 -4.66
CA GLY A 117 -26.79 -3.85 -3.39
C GLY A 117 -27.99 -4.47 -2.68
N VAL A 118 -27.73 -5.41 -1.79
CA VAL A 118 -28.73 -6.05 -0.93
C VAL A 118 -28.16 -6.28 0.48
N VAL A 119 -29.01 -6.07 1.49
CA VAL A 119 -28.73 -6.40 2.88
C VAL A 119 -29.90 -7.18 3.49
N MET A 120 -29.61 -8.30 4.14
CA MET A 120 -30.59 -8.98 5.01
C MET A 120 -30.45 -8.48 6.46
N VAL A 121 -31.52 -7.94 7.03
CA VAL A 121 -31.52 -7.27 8.35
C VAL A 121 -32.90 -7.32 9.01
N ASP A 122 -32.97 -7.48 10.33
CA ASP A 122 -34.22 -7.41 11.11
C ASP A 122 -34.46 -5.96 11.56
N LEU A 123 -35.30 -5.20 10.83
CA LEU A 123 -35.52 -3.77 11.11
C LEU A 123 -36.71 -3.50 12.03
N ASN A 124 -37.66 -4.42 12.09
CA ASN A 124 -38.86 -4.29 12.93
C ASN A 124 -38.70 -5.00 14.29
N ALA A 125 -37.53 -5.60 14.53
CA ALA A 125 -37.15 -6.34 15.72
C ALA A 125 -38.12 -7.47 16.08
N ASP A 126 -38.62 -8.21 15.08
CA ASP A 126 -39.48 -9.37 15.30
C ASP A 126 -38.70 -10.69 15.39
N GLY A 127 -37.41 -10.68 15.02
CA GLY A 127 -36.51 -11.82 15.01
C GLY A 127 -36.46 -12.56 13.66
N LEU A 128 -37.01 -11.97 12.60
CA LEU A 128 -36.95 -12.45 11.22
C LEU A 128 -36.12 -11.46 10.38
N LEU A 129 -35.31 -11.99 9.47
CA LEU A 129 -34.56 -11.13 8.56
C LEU A 129 -35.50 -10.58 7.47
N ASP A 130 -35.52 -9.26 7.31
CA ASP A 130 -36.07 -8.51 6.19
C ASP A 130 -35.02 -8.39 5.07
N ILE A 131 -35.44 -7.93 3.89
CA ILE A 131 -34.54 -7.75 2.74
C ILE A 131 -34.60 -6.30 2.26
N TYR A 132 -33.49 -5.57 2.37
CA TYR A 132 -33.33 -4.23 1.82
C TYR A 132 -32.58 -4.27 0.49
N VAL A 133 -33.21 -3.79 -0.57
CA VAL A 133 -32.67 -3.78 -1.94
C VAL A 133 -32.40 -2.33 -2.36
N CYS A 134 -31.15 -2.08 -2.74
CA CYS A 134 -30.70 -0.81 -3.30
C CYS A 134 -31.02 -0.76 -4.80
N ASN A 135 -31.45 0.40 -5.28
CA ASN A 135 -31.82 0.64 -6.67
C ASN A 135 -31.09 1.85 -7.25
N ALA A 136 -30.84 1.80 -8.56
CA ALA A 136 -30.07 2.80 -9.28
C ALA A 136 -30.54 2.91 -10.74
N GLY A 137 -29.61 3.21 -11.65
CA GLY A 137 -29.87 3.37 -13.08
C GLY A 137 -30.14 4.81 -13.52
N ASN A 138 -30.31 5.01 -14.82
CA ASN A 138 -30.46 6.34 -15.43
C ASN A 138 -31.92 6.81 -15.60
N ASN A 139 -32.90 5.98 -15.20
CA ASN A 139 -34.32 6.32 -15.22
C ASN A 139 -34.70 7.01 -13.90
N LEU A 140 -34.76 8.35 -13.91
CA LEU A 140 -35.02 9.14 -12.69
C LEU A 140 -36.37 8.82 -12.03
N GLY A 141 -36.41 9.02 -10.71
CA GLY A 141 -37.64 9.06 -9.91
C GLY A 141 -38.01 7.71 -9.31
N ASP A 142 -39.25 7.24 -9.54
CA ASP A 142 -39.79 6.03 -8.88
C ASP A 142 -39.02 4.74 -9.18
N GLN A 143 -38.24 4.72 -10.26
CA GLN A 143 -37.41 3.59 -10.68
C GLN A 143 -36.08 3.48 -9.91
N GLN A 144 -35.68 4.52 -9.19
CA GLN A 144 -34.48 4.54 -8.35
C GLN A 144 -34.79 4.31 -6.87
N LYS A 145 -36.08 4.19 -6.50
CA LYS A 145 -36.47 3.98 -5.11
C LYS A 145 -35.94 2.66 -4.59
N ASN A 146 -35.17 2.69 -3.51
CA ASN A 146 -34.82 1.48 -2.75
C ASN A 146 -36.10 0.77 -2.25
N GLU A 147 -36.04 -0.54 -2.08
CA GLU A 147 -37.16 -1.39 -1.67
C GLU A 147 -36.83 -2.11 -0.35
N LEU A 148 -37.80 -2.23 0.55
CA LEU A 148 -37.66 -2.91 1.84
C LEU A 148 -38.76 -3.96 1.95
N PHE A 149 -38.39 -5.23 1.89
CA PHE A 149 -39.31 -6.35 2.00
C PHE A 149 -39.34 -6.85 3.44
N ILE A 150 -40.39 -6.49 4.18
CA ILE A 150 -40.60 -6.93 5.56
C ILE A 150 -41.10 -8.37 5.58
N ASN A 151 -40.49 -9.22 6.39
CA ASN A 151 -40.79 -10.64 6.49
C ASN A 151 -42.10 -10.89 7.27
N ASN A 152 -43.04 -11.63 6.68
CA ASN A 152 -44.32 -11.93 7.31
C ASN A 152 -44.30 -13.19 8.20
N GLY A 153 -43.15 -13.85 8.35
CA GLY A 153 -42.98 -15.07 9.16
C GLY A 153 -43.50 -16.36 8.53
N ASN A 154 -43.84 -16.32 7.24
CA ASN A 154 -44.34 -17.47 6.48
C ASN A 154 -43.69 -17.58 5.09
N THR A 155 -42.44 -17.11 4.99
CA THR A 155 -41.63 -17.00 3.75
C THR A 155 -42.27 -16.15 2.65
N THR A 156 -43.17 -15.24 3.04
CA THR A 156 -43.65 -14.13 2.19
C THR A 156 -43.24 -12.80 2.80
N PHE A 157 -43.17 -11.78 1.96
CA PHE A 157 -42.71 -10.45 2.35
C PHE A 157 -43.63 -9.36 1.84
N THR A 158 -43.52 -8.17 2.41
CA THR A 158 -44.29 -6.99 1.99
C THR A 158 -43.37 -5.78 1.85
N GLU A 159 -43.41 -5.15 0.67
CA GLU A 159 -42.63 -3.93 0.39
C GLU A 159 -43.15 -2.76 1.23
N LYS A 160 -42.26 -2.10 1.98
CA LYS A 160 -42.58 -1.05 2.96
C LYS A 160 -41.54 0.07 3.03
N ALA A 161 -40.63 0.23 2.07
CA ALA A 161 -39.56 1.23 2.16
C ALA A 161 -40.11 2.65 2.37
N ALA A 162 -41.21 3.01 1.69
CA ALA A 162 -41.84 4.31 1.86
C ALA A 162 -42.46 4.50 3.26
N GLU A 163 -42.96 3.43 3.89
CA GLU A 163 -43.45 3.49 5.28
C GLU A 163 -42.30 3.78 6.24
N TYR A 164 -41.10 3.29 6.00
CA TYR A 164 -39.93 3.50 6.86
C TYR A 164 -39.11 4.75 6.50
N ASN A 165 -39.50 5.53 5.47
CA ASN A 165 -38.67 6.60 4.87
C ASN A 165 -37.35 6.10 4.24
N LEU A 166 -37.28 4.83 3.88
CA LEU A 166 -36.12 4.18 3.25
C LEU A 166 -36.22 4.06 1.73
N ALA A 167 -37.31 4.54 1.11
CA ALA A 167 -37.48 4.60 -0.35
C ALA A 167 -36.65 5.73 -0.97
N ASP A 168 -35.34 5.74 -0.69
CA ASP A 168 -34.39 6.73 -1.20
C ASP A 168 -34.30 6.67 -2.71
N THR A 169 -34.24 7.83 -3.37
CA THR A 169 -34.14 7.94 -4.84
C THR A 169 -32.73 8.29 -5.30
N GLY A 170 -31.73 8.15 -4.43
CA GLY A 170 -30.33 8.26 -4.79
C GLY A 170 -29.92 7.14 -5.76
N ILE A 171 -28.72 7.27 -6.31
CA ILE A 171 -28.12 6.22 -7.13
C ILE A 171 -27.43 5.27 -6.16
N THR A 172 -28.22 4.47 -5.46
CA THR A 172 -27.71 3.72 -4.31
C THR A 172 -26.87 2.55 -4.80
N THR A 173 -25.60 2.52 -4.39
CA THR A 173 -24.72 1.37 -4.66
C THR A 173 -24.94 0.31 -3.59
N HIS A 174 -24.90 0.69 -2.30
CA HIS A 174 -24.97 -0.23 -1.17
C HIS A 174 -25.50 0.47 0.09
N ALA A 175 -25.81 -0.29 1.13
CA ALA A 175 -26.24 0.21 2.44
C ALA A 175 -25.59 -0.59 3.57
N ALA A 176 -25.36 0.06 4.71
CA ALA A 176 -24.88 -0.59 5.92
C ALA A 176 -25.77 -0.22 7.11
N PHE A 177 -26.37 -1.22 7.75
CA PHE A 177 -27.21 -1.04 8.94
C PHE A 177 -26.42 -1.33 10.22
N PHE A 178 -26.43 -0.39 11.16
CA PHE A 178 -25.68 -0.46 12.42
C PHE A 178 -26.19 0.61 13.40
N ASP A 179 -25.93 0.41 14.69
CA ASP A 179 -26.30 1.33 15.77
C ASP A 179 -25.15 2.32 16.02
N TYR A 180 -25.18 3.51 15.41
CA TYR A 180 -24.03 4.44 15.46
C TYR A 180 -24.01 5.32 16.70
N ASP A 181 -25.16 5.60 17.31
CA ASP A 181 -25.29 6.46 18.49
C ASP A 181 -25.56 5.68 19.80
N LYS A 182 -25.67 4.34 19.71
CA LYS A 182 -25.84 3.39 20.81
C LYS A 182 -27.17 3.53 21.55
N ASP A 183 -28.22 3.94 20.88
CA ASP A 183 -29.56 4.01 21.45
C ASP A 183 -30.32 2.67 21.42
N GLY A 184 -29.79 1.69 20.69
CA GLY A 184 -30.21 0.29 20.68
C GLY A 184 -31.05 -0.13 19.49
N ASP A 185 -31.42 0.78 18.58
CA ASP A 185 -31.96 0.44 17.27
C ASP A 185 -30.90 0.55 16.15
N LEU A 186 -31.26 0.17 14.92
CA LEU A 186 -30.33 0.15 13.80
C LEU A 186 -30.60 1.33 12.88
N ASP A 187 -29.57 2.15 12.68
CA ASP A 187 -29.50 3.22 11.70
C ASP A 187 -29.00 2.69 10.36
N VAL A 188 -28.91 3.57 9.35
CA VAL A 188 -28.35 3.19 8.05
C VAL A 188 -27.48 4.25 7.41
N TYR A 189 -26.34 3.82 6.88
CA TYR A 189 -25.58 4.58 5.89
C TYR A 189 -25.99 4.14 4.48
N ILE A 190 -26.50 5.07 3.68
CA ILE A 190 -26.84 4.88 2.28
C ILE A 190 -25.68 5.42 1.43
N LEU A 191 -24.97 4.51 0.77
CA LEU A 191 -23.88 4.83 -0.13
C LEU A 191 -24.42 5.09 -1.53
N ASN A 192 -24.22 6.29 -2.04
CA ASN A 192 -24.66 6.70 -3.36
C ASN A 192 -23.48 6.94 -4.31
N ASN A 193 -23.76 6.84 -5.60
CA ASN A 193 -22.84 7.24 -6.66
C ASN A 193 -23.36 8.48 -7.40
N SER A 194 -22.55 9.05 -8.29
CA SER A 194 -22.84 10.27 -9.02
C SER A 194 -22.61 10.10 -10.53
N PHE A 195 -23.59 10.45 -11.37
CA PHE A 195 -23.44 10.42 -12.84
C PHE A 195 -22.88 11.67 -13.47
N ILE A 196 -22.41 12.61 -12.65
CA ILE A 196 -21.74 13.77 -13.21
C ILE A 196 -20.52 13.30 -14.05
N PRO A 197 -20.35 13.81 -15.28
CA PRO A 197 -19.16 13.50 -16.06
C PRO A 197 -17.91 13.99 -15.32
N VAL A 198 -17.01 13.10 -14.95
CA VAL A 198 -15.79 13.40 -14.18
C VAL A 198 -14.98 14.52 -14.85
N SER A 199 -14.87 14.49 -16.18
CA SER A 199 -14.19 15.52 -16.97
C SER A 199 -14.81 16.92 -16.86
N SER A 200 -16.09 17.04 -16.53
CA SER A 200 -16.77 18.33 -16.35
C SER A 200 -16.46 18.99 -15.00
N LEU A 201 -15.93 18.22 -14.04
CA LEU A 201 -15.65 18.70 -12.69
C LEU A 201 -14.33 19.47 -12.60
N ASN A 202 -13.43 19.30 -13.57
CA ASN A 202 -12.12 19.97 -13.63
C ASN A 202 -11.31 19.90 -12.32
N TYR A 203 -11.46 18.81 -11.55
CA TYR A 203 -10.84 18.63 -10.24
C TYR A 203 -11.20 19.75 -9.24
N SER A 204 -12.42 20.29 -9.33
CA SER A 204 -12.91 21.25 -8.34
C SER A 204 -13.26 20.53 -7.04
N ASN A 205 -12.53 20.82 -5.97
CA ASN A 205 -12.90 20.32 -4.64
C ASN A 205 -14.19 21.01 -4.17
N LYS A 206 -15.24 20.21 -4.04
CA LYS A 206 -16.60 20.59 -3.63
C LYS A 206 -17.14 19.59 -2.60
N ARG A 207 -16.26 19.00 -1.80
CA ARG A 207 -16.60 17.91 -0.86
C ARG A 207 -17.69 18.30 0.14
N GLU A 208 -17.66 19.55 0.59
CA GLU A 208 -18.63 20.14 1.51
C GLU A 208 -19.97 20.52 0.85
N LEU A 209 -20.01 20.60 -0.49
CA LEU A 209 -21.22 21.02 -1.22
C LEU A 209 -22.15 19.83 -1.40
N ARG A 210 -23.26 19.82 -0.65
CA ARG A 210 -24.27 18.77 -0.76
C ARG A 210 -24.92 18.74 -2.14
N ASP A 211 -25.17 17.54 -2.63
CA ASP A 211 -25.74 17.21 -3.93
C ASP A 211 -26.89 18.10 -4.43
N LYS A 212 -27.88 18.38 -3.58
CA LYS A 212 -29.05 19.21 -3.91
C LYS A 212 -28.69 20.67 -4.22
N ASP A 213 -27.60 21.16 -3.62
CA ASP A 213 -27.16 22.56 -3.67
C ASP A 213 -26.22 22.83 -4.87
N TRP A 214 -25.85 21.80 -5.65
CA TRP A 214 -25.04 21.96 -6.85
C TRP A 214 -25.75 22.79 -7.94
N ASP A 215 -25.00 23.64 -8.64
CA ASP A 215 -25.50 24.38 -9.81
C ASP A 215 -25.34 23.53 -11.09
N VAL A 216 -26.12 22.45 -11.16
CA VAL A 216 -26.18 21.52 -12.28
C VAL A 216 -27.63 21.21 -12.66
N ALA A 217 -27.82 20.61 -13.83
CA ALA A 217 -29.15 20.16 -14.27
C ALA A 217 -29.77 19.25 -13.19
N GLN A 218 -31.08 19.36 -12.97
CA GLN A 218 -31.75 18.64 -11.87
C GLN A 218 -31.53 17.12 -11.97
N ILE A 219 -31.48 16.57 -13.19
CA ILE A 219 -31.13 15.15 -13.47
C ILE A 219 -29.77 14.70 -12.95
N LEU A 220 -28.85 15.63 -12.69
CA LEU A 220 -27.54 15.34 -12.11
C LEU A 220 -27.48 15.64 -10.61
N LYS A 221 -28.56 16.19 -10.03
CA LYS A 221 -28.69 16.40 -8.58
C LYS A 221 -29.28 15.15 -7.92
N GLY A 222 -29.02 14.99 -6.63
CA GLY A 222 -29.36 13.78 -5.90
C GLY A 222 -28.19 12.79 -5.92
N GLY A 223 -28.19 11.82 -5.01
CA GLY A 223 -27.15 10.80 -4.93
C GLY A 223 -25.90 11.23 -4.16
N GLY A 224 -26.00 12.23 -3.27
CA GLY A 224 -25.04 12.33 -2.17
C GLY A 224 -25.27 11.22 -1.14
N ASP A 225 -24.20 10.76 -0.50
CA ASP A 225 -24.29 9.80 0.61
C ASP A 225 -25.16 10.34 1.76
N LYS A 226 -25.76 9.40 2.51
CA LYS A 226 -26.62 9.73 3.65
C LYS A 226 -26.37 8.84 4.85
N LEU A 227 -26.38 9.43 6.03
CA LEU A 227 -26.61 8.75 7.30
C LEU A 227 -28.03 9.05 7.76
N LEU A 228 -28.84 8.01 7.93
CA LEU A 228 -30.22 8.12 8.37
C LEU A 228 -30.35 7.49 9.76
N ARG A 229 -30.74 8.30 10.76
CA ARG A 229 -31.05 7.81 12.11
C ARG A 229 -32.42 7.17 12.13
N ASN A 230 -32.58 6.06 12.83
CA ASN A 230 -33.87 5.42 13.03
C ASN A 230 -34.58 6.03 14.25
N ASP A 231 -35.76 6.63 14.02
CA ASP A 231 -36.61 7.16 15.09
C ASP A 231 -37.91 6.32 15.11
N ASP A 232 -37.93 5.23 15.89
CA ASP A 232 -39.09 4.32 16.04
C ASP A 232 -39.61 3.74 14.70
N GLY A 233 -38.70 3.26 13.85
CA GLY A 233 -39.00 2.72 12.52
C GLY A 233 -39.20 3.80 11.45
N LYS A 234 -38.83 5.05 11.72
CA LYS A 234 -38.82 6.14 10.74
C LYS A 234 -37.40 6.66 10.57
N PHE A 235 -36.83 6.47 9.39
CA PHE A 235 -35.47 6.91 9.10
C PHE A 235 -35.43 8.40 8.75
N ILE A 236 -34.56 9.15 9.43
CA ILE A 236 -34.41 10.61 9.32
C ILE A 236 -32.98 10.94 8.87
N ASP A 237 -32.85 11.69 7.78
CA ASP A 237 -31.54 12.15 7.29
C ASP A 237 -30.90 13.14 8.28
N VAL A 238 -29.83 12.70 8.94
CA VAL A 238 -29.02 13.46 9.91
C VAL A 238 -27.63 13.75 9.37
N SER A 239 -27.38 13.49 8.09
CA SER A 239 -26.04 13.50 7.50
C SER A 239 -25.30 14.82 7.70
N LYS A 240 -26.01 15.96 7.64
CA LYS A 240 -25.38 17.28 7.79
C LYS A 240 -25.00 17.52 9.24
N GLU A 241 -25.88 17.16 10.16
CA GLU A 241 -25.72 17.30 11.59
C GLU A 241 -24.62 16.37 12.12
N ALA A 242 -24.52 15.17 11.54
CA ALA A 242 -23.54 14.14 11.88
C ALA A 242 -22.16 14.34 11.22
N GLY A 243 -21.99 15.31 10.32
CA GLY A 243 -20.71 15.58 9.65
C GLY A 243 -20.38 14.66 8.47
N ILE A 244 -21.38 14.03 7.87
CA ILE A 244 -21.24 13.17 6.69
C ILE A 244 -21.31 14.00 5.40
N TYR A 245 -20.29 13.84 4.54
CA TYR A 245 -20.28 14.45 3.22
C TYR A 245 -21.34 13.83 2.33
N GLY A 246 -22.05 14.68 1.57
CA GLY A 246 -23.09 14.26 0.64
C GLY A 246 -22.94 14.93 -0.73
N SER A 247 -21.70 15.05 -1.21
CA SER A 247 -21.38 15.77 -2.45
C SER A 247 -21.36 14.87 -3.68
N LEU A 248 -21.65 15.44 -4.86
CA LEU A 248 -21.62 14.73 -6.15
C LEU A 248 -20.22 14.31 -6.61
N ILE A 249 -19.17 14.69 -5.88
CA ILE A 249 -17.81 14.19 -6.15
C ILE A 249 -17.49 12.93 -5.34
N GLY A 250 -18.33 12.55 -4.36
CA GLY A 250 -18.28 11.22 -3.75
C GLY A 250 -18.85 10.20 -4.73
N PHE A 251 -17.96 9.41 -5.35
CA PHE A 251 -18.33 8.37 -6.31
C PHE A 251 -18.40 7.02 -5.60
N GLY A 252 -19.28 6.90 -4.61
CA GLY A 252 -19.32 5.79 -3.67
C GLY A 252 -19.51 4.42 -4.33
N LEU A 253 -18.60 3.49 -4.02
CA LEU A 253 -18.66 2.09 -4.46
C LEU A 253 -18.63 1.08 -3.30
N GLY A 254 -17.88 1.35 -2.23
CA GLY A 254 -17.79 0.51 -1.04
C GLY A 254 -18.14 1.26 0.25
N VAL A 255 -18.81 0.57 1.16
CA VAL A 255 -19.08 1.03 2.54
C VAL A 255 -18.72 -0.11 3.49
N THR A 256 -17.86 0.17 4.45
CA THR A 256 -17.37 -0.79 5.43
C THR A 256 -17.47 -0.17 6.81
N VAL A 257 -18.09 -0.89 7.74
CA VAL A 257 -18.31 -0.42 9.12
C VAL A 257 -17.51 -1.30 10.08
N GLY A 258 -16.88 -0.67 11.08
CA GLY A 258 -16.20 -1.37 12.17
C GLY A 258 -15.47 -0.42 13.11
N ASP A 259 -15.03 -0.92 14.27
CA ASP A 259 -14.29 -0.13 15.26
C ASP A 259 -12.78 -0.11 14.92
N VAL A 260 -12.33 0.99 14.30
CA VAL A 260 -10.93 1.15 13.84
C VAL A 260 -10.02 1.60 14.96
N ASN A 261 -10.55 2.34 15.94
CA ASN A 261 -9.77 2.98 16.99
C ASN A 261 -9.82 2.26 18.36
N GLY A 262 -10.61 1.19 18.46
CA GLY A 262 -10.73 0.32 19.63
C GLY A 262 -11.58 0.90 20.76
N ASP A 263 -12.47 1.85 20.48
CA ASP A 263 -13.29 2.54 21.47
C ASP A 263 -14.74 2.08 21.56
N LEU A 264 -15.06 1.04 20.79
CA LEU A 264 -16.34 0.36 20.68
C LEU A 264 -17.45 1.14 19.97
N TYR A 265 -17.18 2.29 19.36
CA TYR A 265 -18.13 2.95 18.47
C TYR A 265 -17.82 2.58 17.03
N ALA A 266 -18.87 2.40 16.23
CA ALA A 266 -18.73 2.05 14.83
C ALA A 266 -18.17 3.24 14.05
N ASP A 267 -17.03 3.05 13.40
CA ASP A 267 -16.45 3.96 12.40
C ASP A 267 -16.87 3.51 10.99
N ILE A 268 -16.75 4.40 10.00
CA ILE A 268 -17.18 4.14 8.62
C ILE A 268 -16.04 4.42 7.65
N TYR A 269 -15.67 3.43 6.83
CA TYR A 269 -14.78 3.59 5.69
C TYR A 269 -15.57 3.61 4.38
N ILE A 270 -15.33 4.61 3.54
CA ILE A 270 -15.98 4.78 2.24
C ILE A 270 -14.95 4.71 1.12
N SER A 271 -15.19 3.81 0.16
CA SER A 271 -14.41 3.72 -1.09
C SER A 271 -15.03 4.63 -2.16
N ASN A 272 -14.25 5.60 -2.63
CA ASN A 272 -14.62 6.52 -3.70
C ASN A 272 -13.81 6.25 -4.98
N ASP A 273 -14.51 6.20 -6.12
CA ASP A 273 -13.87 6.07 -7.43
C ASP A 273 -13.24 7.42 -7.91
N PHE A 274 -12.35 7.33 -8.90
CA PHE A 274 -11.70 8.41 -9.64
C PHE A 274 -10.62 9.25 -8.92
N TYR A 275 -11.01 10.42 -8.40
CA TYR A 275 -10.07 11.43 -7.91
C TYR A 275 -10.46 11.98 -6.55
N GLU A 276 -11.71 11.78 -6.13
CA GLU A 276 -12.08 12.06 -4.76
C GLU A 276 -11.44 10.99 -3.88
N ARG A 277 -10.95 11.39 -2.70
CA ARG A 277 -10.31 10.46 -1.79
C ARG A 277 -11.35 9.61 -1.09
N ASP A 278 -10.94 8.44 -0.62
CA ASP A 278 -11.69 7.66 0.36
C ASP A 278 -11.95 8.48 1.63
N TYR A 279 -12.99 8.09 2.39
CA TYR A 279 -13.31 8.71 3.68
C TYR A 279 -13.18 7.70 4.82
N LEU A 280 -12.58 8.12 5.92
CA LEU A 280 -12.62 7.40 7.19
C LEU A 280 -13.31 8.29 8.23
N TYR A 281 -14.58 8.03 8.49
CA TYR A 281 -15.37 8.73 9.48
C TYR A 281 -15.18 8.08 10.85
N ILE A 282 -14.49 8.77 11.75
CA ILE A 282 -14.32 8.37 13.15
C ILE A 282 -15.48 8.90 13.98
N ASN A 283 -16.14 8.03 14.73
CA ASN A 283 -17.29 8.39 15.56
C ASN A 283 -16.86 9.19 16.80
N ASN A 284 -17.45 10.37 17.00
CA ASN A 284 -17.12 11.28 18.11
C ASN A 284 -17.86 10.92 19.42
N LYS A 285 -18.74 9.92 19.42
CA LYS A 285 -19.54 9.43 20.57
C LYS A 285 -20.64 10.37 21.04
N ASP A 286 -21.01 11.31 20.20
CA ASP A 286 -22.03 12.33 20.46
C ASP A 286 -23.06 12.43 19.33
N GLY A 287 -23.13 11.40 18.48
CA GLY A 287 -23.97 11.37 17.28
C GLY A 287 -23.34 12.05 16.06
N THR A 288 -22.07 12.43 16.13
CA THR A 288 -21.33 13.04 15.01
C THR A 288 -20.07 12.24 14.64
N PHE A 289 -19.54 12.52 13.45
CA PHE A 289 -18.31 11.94 12.93
C PHE A 289 -17.30 13.02 12.55
N THR A 290 -16.01 12.64 12.59
CA THR A 290 -14.92 13.42 12.00
C THR A 290 -14.27 12.61 10.89
N GLU A 291 -14.14 13.16 9.68
CA GLU A 291 -13.38 12.54 8.59
C GLU A 291 -11.86 12.66 8.85
N GLN A 292 -11.14 11.54 8.90
CA GLN A 292 -9.74 11.46 9.33
C GLN A 292 -8.83 10.59 8.44
N ILE A 293 -9.18 10.32 7.17
CA ILE A 293 -8.40 9.41 6.30
C ILE A 293 -6.92 9.81 6.21
N GLN A 294 -6.64 11.12 6.15
CA GLN A 294 -5.28 11.66 6.01
C GLN A 294 -4.45 11.57 7.30
N ASP A 295 -5.12 11.52 8.45
CA ASP A 295 -4.47 11.37 9.75
C ASP A 295 -4.06 9.91 9.96
N TRP A 296 -4.91 8.98 9.51
CA TRP A 296 -4.72 7.55 9.69
C TRP A 296 -3.83 6.90 8.63
N THR A 297 -3.89 7.33 7.38
CA THR A 297 -3.14 6.69 6.29
C THR A 297 -1.90 7.50 5.89
N SER A 298 -1.03 6.90 5.07
CA SER A 298 0.07 7.57 4.38
C SER A 298 -0.26 7.84 2.90
N HIS A 299 -0.94 6.88 2.26
CA HIS A 299 -1.59 6.99 0.96
C HIS A 299 -2.74 5.97 0.84
N ILE A 300 -3.55 6.12 -0.21
CA ILE A 300 -4.71 5.26 -0.50
C ILE A 300 -4.75 4.81 -1.97
N SER A 301 -5.70 3.93 -2.31
CA SER A 301 -6.03 3.58 -3.69
C SER A 301 -6.59 4.80 -4.45
N GLN A 302 -6.36 4.84 -5.76
CA GLN A 302 -6.83 5.92 -6.63
C GLN A 302 -8.24 5.66 -7.16
N SER A 303 -8.58 4.40 -7.42
CA SER A 303 -9.89 4.01 -7.95
C SER A 303 -10.47 2.96 -7.01
N SER A 304 -10.79 3.39 -5.79
CA SER A 304 -11.27 2.50 -4.74
C SER A 304 -12.64 1.93 -5.10
N MET A 305 -12.73 0.60 -5.18
CA MET A 305 -13.93 -0.11 -5.58
C MET A 305 -14.65 -0.68 -4.34
N GLY A 306 -14.27 -1.88 -3.90
CA GLY A 306 -14.78 -2.51 -2.69
C GLY A 306 -13.77 -2.45 -1.55
N ALA A 307 -14.23 -2.65 -0.32
CA ALA A 307 -13.36 -2.75 0.85
C ALA A 307 -13.92 -3.74 1.88
N ASP A 308 -13.05 -4.26 2.73
CA ASP A 308 -13.45 -5.02 3.92
C ASP A 308 -12.48 -4.75 5.07
N MET A 309 -12.94 -5.00 6.29
CA MET A 309 -12.24 -4.72 7.53
C MET A 309 -12.20 -5.96 8.43
N ALA A 310 -11.00 -6.42 8.75
CA ALA A 310 -10.78 -7.58 9.60
C ALA A 310 -9.39 -7.56 10.25
N ASP A 311 -9.20 -8.38 11.28
CA ASP A 311 -7.89 -8.61 11.90
C ASP A 311 -7.12 -9.66 11.09
N VAL A 312 -6.17 -9.22 10.25
CA VAL A 312 -5.46 -10.15 9.34
C VAL A 312 -4.23 -10.80 9.97
N ASN A 313 -3.77 -10.30 11.12
CA ASN A 313 -2.54 -10.75 11.77
C ASN A 313 -2.74 -11.29 13.19
N ASN A 314 -4.00 -11.38 13.65
CA ASN A 314 -4.42 -11.85 14.96
C ASN A 314 -3.84 -11.02 16.12
N ASP A 315 -3.71 -9.70 15.95
CA ASP A 315 -3.28 -8.77 16.99
C ASP A 315 -4.45 -8.07 17.72
N GLY A 316 -5.69 -8.40 17.33
CA GLY A 316 -6.91 -7.87 17.91
C GLY A 316 -7.33 -6.51 17.35
N LYS A 317 -6.77 -6.03 16.24
CA LYS A 317 -7.12 -4.75 15.63
C LYS A 317 -7.73 -4.92 14.26
N ALA A 318 -8.51 -3.92 13.84
CA ALA A 318 -9.11 -3.88 12.52
C ALA A 318 -8.14 -3.32 11.49
N ASP A 319 -7.72 -4.16 10.54
CA ASP A 319 -7.00 -3.78 9.32
C ASP A 319 -8.00 -3.56 8.17
N ILE A 320 -7.60 -2.84 7.12
CA ILE A 320 -8.47 -2.51 5.98
C ILE A 320 -7.81 -2.93 4.67
N PHE A 321 -8.54 -3.68 3.84
CA PHE A 321 -8.14 -3.99 2.47
C PHE A 321 -9.11 -3.33 1.48
N VAL A 322 -8.57 -2.65 0.47
CA VAL A 322 -9.32 -1.90 -0.55
C VAL A 322 -8.87 -2.31 -1.94
N THR A 323 -9.82 -2.54 -2.83
CA THR A 323 -9.57 -2.98 -4.21
C THR A 323 -9.49 -1.82 -5.20
N ASP A 324 -8.65 -1.99 -6.23
CA ASP A 324 -8.40 -1.12 -7.37
C ASP A 324 -8.34 -1.99 -8.65
N MET A 325 -7.93 -1.43 -9.78
CA MET A 325 -8.00 -2.05 -11.11
C MET A 325 -6.63 -2.39 -11.72
N LEU A 326 -5.55 -2.41 -10.93
CA LEU A 326 -4.19 -2.66 -11.44
C LEU A 326 -3.96 -4.14 -11.80
N PRO A 327 -3.68 -4.51 -13.06
CA PRO A 327 -3.43 -5.90 -13.44
C PRO A 327 -2.10 -6.46 -12.93
N GLU A 328 -2.11 -7.74 -12.55
CA GLU A 328 -0.89 -8.46 -12.18
C GLU A 328 -0.05 -8.90 -13.42
N PRO A 329 -0.63 -9.52 -14.47
CA PRO A 329 0.14 -9.91 -15.66
C PRO A 329 0.70 -8.69 -16.41
N ASP A 330 1.98 -8.75 -16.79
CA ASP A 330 2.69 -7.62 -17.46
C ASP A 330 2.03 -7.22 -18.79
N ASP A 331 1.59 -8.20 -19.56
CA ASP A 331 0.96 -8.01 -20.86
C ASP A 331 -0.40 -7.31 -20.71
N ARG A 332 -1.21 -7.77 -19.74
CA ARG A 332 -2.49 -7.17 -19.41
C ARG A 332 -2.31 -5.74 -18.89
N LEU A 333 -1.39 -5.52 -17.95
CA LEU A 333 -1.03 -4.19 -17.45
C LEU A 333 -0.70 -3.24 -18.61
N LYS A 334 0.17 -3.67 -19.54
CA LYS A 334 0.60 -2.83 -20.68
C LYS A 334 -0.46 -2.59 -21.75
N THR A 335 -1.57 -3.36 -21.73
CA THR A 335 -2.65 -3.24 -22.72
C THR A 335 -3.90 -2.55 -22.19
N THR A 336 -4.10 -2.50 -20.87
CA THR A 336 -5.30 -1.90 -20.25
C THR A 336 -5.03 -0.79 -19.25
N THR A 337 -3.77 -0.53 -18.91
CA THR A 337 -3.42 0.50 -17.91
C THR A 337 -2.82 1.73 -18.57
N ASN A 338 -3.19 2.89 -18.03
CA ASN A 338 -2.48 4.15 -18.26
C ASN A 338 -2.36 4.89 -16.92
N PHE A 339 -1.14 5.17 -16.49
CA PHE A 339 -0.89 5.88 -15.24
C PHE A 339 -1.03 7.38 -15.41
N GLU A 340 -1.39 8.08 -14.33
CA GLU A 340 -1.36 9.53 -14.32
C GLU A 340 0.08 10.04 -14.43
N ASN A 341 0.25 11.17 -15.13
CA ASN A 341 1.54 11.86 -15.15
C ASN A 341 1.78 12.60 -13.83
N TYR A 342 3.04 12.96 -13.58
CA TYR A 342 3.47 13.58 -12.33
C TYR A 342 2.82 14.96 -12.09
N ASP A 343 2.63 15.76 -13.14
CA ASP A 343 2.00 17.09 -13.05
C ASP A 343 0.56 17.01 -12.56
N LEU A 344 -0.23 16.09 -13.13
CA LEU A 344 -1.61 15.89 -12.75
C LEU A 344 -1.71 15.37 -11.31
N PHE A 345 -0.85 14.42 -10.95
CA PHE A 345 -0.75 13.88 -9.60
C PHE A 345 -0.46 14.99 -8.57
N THR A 346 0.58 15.80 -8.79
CA THR A 346 0.95 16.92 -7.92
C THR A 346 -0.16 17.97 -7.85
N ARG A 347 -0.80 18.28 -8.99
CA ARG A 347 -1.94 19.19 -9.03
C ARG A 347 -3.11 18.70 -8.17
N LYS A 348 -3.42 17.39 -8.17
CA LYS A 348 -4.48 16.82 -7.33
C LYS A 348 -4.16 16.95 -5.84
N ILE A 349 -2.92 16.67 -5.44
CA ILE A 349 -2.47 16.86 -4.05
C ILE A 349 -2.67 18.31 -3.62
N ASN A 350 -2.26 19.27 -4.46
CA ASN A 350 -2.43 20.71 -4.20
C ASN A 350 -3.90 21.17 -4.13
N LEU A 351 -4.84 20.35 -4.59
CA LEU A 351 -6.28 20.58 -4.53
C LEU A 351 -6.98 19.80 -3.40
N ASP A 352 -6.20 19.21 -2.47
CA ASP A 352 -6.69 18.43 -1.32
C ASP A 352 -7.43 17.13 -1.72
N PHE A 353 -6.95 16.47 -2.79
CA PHE A 353 -7.38 15.11 -3.14
C PHE A 353 -6.46 14.01 -2.58
N TYR A 354 -5.49 14.39 -1.74
CA TYR A 354 -4.60 13.46 -1.05
C TYR A 354 -3.70 12.62 -1.98
N THR A 355 -2.85 11.77 -1.41
CA THR A 355 -1.91 10.91 -2.14
C THR A 355 -2.58 9.58 -2.49
N GLN A 356 -2.75 9.33 -3.78
CA GLN A 356 -3.49 8.18 -4.31
C GLN A 356 -2.70 7.46 -5.41
N TYR A 357 -2.74 6.13 -5.42
CA TYR A 357 -2.08 5.31 -6.46
C TYR A 357 -3.02 4.23 -6.99
N MET A 358 -2.94 3.95 -8.29
CA MET A 358 -3.68 2.87 -8.94
C MET A 358 -3.12 1.51 -8.52
N GLN A 359 -3.56 1.00 -7.37
CA GLN A 359 -3.23 -0.29 -6.78
C GLN A 359 -4.19 -0.60 -5.62
N ASN A 360 -4.37 -1.88 -5.29
CA ASN A 360 -5.03 -2.24 -4.03
C ASN A 360 -4.19 -1.72 -2.85
N THR A 361 -4.83 -1.42 -1.73
CA THR A 361 -4.13 -1.08 -0.48
C THR A 361 -4.46 -2.06 0.64
N LEU A 362 -3.45 -2.39 1.44
CA LEU A 362 -3.61 -3.15 2.68
C LEU A 362 -3.07 -2.32 3.84
N GLN A 363 -3.98 -1.72 4.60
CA GLN A 363 -3.73 -0.80 5.70
C GLN A 363 -3.67 -1.58 7.03
N ILE A 364 -2.48 -1.75 7.58
CA ILE A 364 -2.26 -2.49 8.84
C ILE A 364 -2.32 -1.54 10.04
N ASN A 365 -3.20 -1.83 10.98
CA ASN A 365 -3.47 -0.98 12.13
C ASN A 365 -2.35 -1.10 13.17
N THR A 366 -1.64 -0.01 13.40
CA THR A 366 -0.53 -0.02 14.37
C THR A 366 -1.00 0.02 15.82
N GLY A 367 -2.28 0.37 16.07
CA GLY A 367 -2.81 0.66 17.41
C GLY A 367 -2.37 2.03 17.96
N ASN A 368 -1.80 2.90 17.12
CA ASN A 368 -1.37 4.24 17.45
C ASN A 368 -2.13 5.32 16.65
N LYS A 369 -3.39 5.02 16.29
CA LYS A 369 -4.25 5.86 15.43
C LYS A 369 -3.65 6.16 14.05
N ASN A 370 -2.98 5.17 13.49
CA ASN A 370 -2.42 5.22 12.15
C ASN A 370 -2.26 3.80 11.57
N PHE A 371 -2.24 3.74 10.25
CA PHE A 371 -2.02 2.55 9.44
C PHE A 371 -0.64 2.55 8.80
N LEU A 372 -0.18 1.34 8.45
CA LEU A 372 0.92 1.09 7.53
C LEU A 372 0.36 0.50 6.23
N GLU A 373 0.58 1.13 5.10
CA GLU A 373 0.20 0.58 3.80
C GLU A 373 1.27 -0.40 3.32
N ILE A 374 0.92 -1.67 3.08
CA ILE A 374 1.90 -2.72 2.76
C ILE A 374 1.52 -3.62 1.57
N ALA A 375 0.59 -3.24 0.70
CA ALA A 375 0.05 -4.14 -0.33
C ALA A 375 1.13 -4.71 -1.26
N ASN A 376 2.15 -3.93 -1.61
CA ASN A 376 3.27 -4.40 -2.43
C ASN A 376 4.14 -5.40 -1.67
N TYR A 377 4.45 -5.14 -0.39
CA TYR A 377 5.15 -6.09 0.49
C TYR A 377 4.35 -7.38 0.63
N ALA A 378 3.07 -7.25 0.95
CA ALA A 378 2.13 -8.33 1.21
C ALA A 378 1.85 -9.21 -0.02
N GLY A 379 2.01 -8.65 -1.23
CA GLY A 379 1.77 -9.38 -2.48
C GLY A 379 0.32 -9.33 -2.97
N VAL A 380 -0.44 -8.33 -2.53
CA VAL A 380 -1.88 -8.18 -2.82
C VAL A 380 -2.23 -6.90 -3.59
N ALA A 381 -1.21 -6.12 -4.01
CA ALA A 381 -1.39 -4.82 -4.69
C ALA A 381 -2.06 -4.87 -6.08
N LYS A 382 -2.12 -6.05 -6.71
CA LYS A 382 -2.51 -6.20 -8.12
C LYS A 382 -3.48 -7.36 -8.30
N THR A 383 -4.67 -7.06 -8.78
CA THR A 383 -5.73 -8.05 -9.02
C THR A 383 -6.52 -7.83 -10.30
N ASP A 384 -6.13 -6.88 -11.17
CA ASP A 384 -6.91 -6.43 -12.34
C ASP A 384 -8.24 -5.79 -11.90
N TRP A 385 -9.24 -5.69 -12.79
CA TRP A 385 -10.51 -5.00 -12.57
C TRP A 385 -11.35 -5.60 -11.43
N SER A 386 -11.08 -5.14 -10.21
CA SER A 386 -11.59 -5.74 -8.98
C SER A 386 -12.85 -5.04 -8.47
N TRP A 387 -13.73 -5.82 -7.83
CA TRP A 387 -14.96 -5.34 -7.19
C TRP A 387 -14.95 -5.70 -5.71
N GLY A 388 -15.73 -6.71 -5.29
CA GLY A 388 -15.83 -7.14 -3.89
C GLY A 388 -14.52 -7.68 -3.31
N ALA A 389 -14.17 -7.16 -2.13
CA ALA A 389 -13.16 -7.71 -1.23
C ALA A 389 -13.85 -8.42 -0.06
N LEU A 390 -13.40 -9.63 0.28
CA LEU A 390 -13.88 -10.35 1.46
C LEU A 390 -12.70 -10.91 2.25
N LEU A 391 -12.64 -10.60 3.54
CA LEU A 391 -11.62 -11.07 4.48
C LEU A 391 -12.20 -12.17 5.37
N PHE A 392 -11.92 -13.43 5.04
CA PHE A 392 -12.38 -14.58 5.83
C PHE A 392 -11.37 -15.73 5.77
N ASP A 393 -11.46 -16.64 6.73
CA ASP A 393 -10.56 -17.81 6.83
C ASP A 393 -11.08 -18.90 5.88
N MET A 394 -10.42 -19.08 4.74
CA MET A 394 -10.89 -20.00 3.69
C MET A 394 -10.50 -21.45 3.99
N ASP A 395 -9.39 -21.69 4.69
CA ASP A 395 -8.87 -23.05 4.95
C ASP A 395 -8.96 -23.50 6.42
N ASN A 396 -9.60 -22.68 7.27
CA ASN A 396 -9.87 -22.90 8.68
C ASN A 396 -8.59 -22.98 9.56
N ASP A 397 -7.48 -22.37 9.14
CA ASP A 397 -6.21 -22.41 9.87
C ASP A 397 -6.05 -21.35 10.99
N GLY A 398 -7.04 -20.46 11.08
CA GLY A 398 -7.13 -19.38 12.06
C GLY A 398 -6.48 -18.07 11.62
N TYR A 399 -6.24 -17.86 10.33
CA TYR A 399 -5.84 -16.56 9.77
C TYR A 399 -6.81 -16.15 8.67
N LYS A 400 -7.05 -14.84 8.50
CA LYS A 400 -7.94 -14.35 7.44
C LYS A 400 -7.20 -14.31 6.12
N ASP A 401 -7.79 -14.93 5.12
CA ASP A 401 -7.41 -14.86 3.72
C ASP A 401 -8.19 -13.75 3.01
N ILE A 402 -7.81 -13.43 1.76
CA ILE A 402 -8.46 -12.37 0.98
C ILE A 402 -9.05 -12.96 -0.30
N PHE A 403 -10.36 -12.85 -0.48
CA PHE A 403 -11.02 -13.15 -1.76
C PHE A 403 -11.36 -11.85 -2.50
N VAL A 404 -11.11 -11.82 -3.80
CA VAL A 404 -11.40 -10.66 -4.66
C VAL A 404 -12.17 -11.07 -5.91
N CYS A 405 -13.38 -10.51 -6.05
CA CYS A 405 -14.18 -10.61 -7.27
C CYS A 405 -13.56 -9.78 -8.40
N ASN A 406 -13.47 -10.35 -9.60
CA ASN A 406 -12.82 -9.73 -10.74
C ASN A 406 -13.58 -9.82 -12.05
N GLY A 407 -13.25 -8.86 -12.91
CA GLY A 407 -13.65 -8.80 -14.31
C GLY A 407 -14.69 -7.72 -14.60
N ILE A 408 -14.66 -7.24 -15.83
CA ILE A 408 -15.67 -6.35 -16.40
C ILE A 408 -16.07 -6.88 -17.78
N TYR A 409 -17.37 -6.85 -18.10
CA TYR A 409 -17.88 -7.51 -19.31
C TYR A 409 -17.27 -6.98 -20.61
N ASN A 410 -16.96 -5.68 -20.67
CA ASN A 410 -16.25 -5.06 -21.78
C ASN A 410 -15.04 -4.29 -21.27
N ASP A 411 -13.87 -4.48 -21.90
CA ASP A 411 -12.61 -3.85 -21.53
C ASP A 411 -12.60 -2.36 -21.93
N LEU A 412 -13.15 -1.51 -21.07
CA LEU A 412 -13.31 -0.08 -21.31
C LEU A 412 -11.96 0.66 -21.44
N THR A 413 -10.90 0.12 -20.82
CA THR A 413 -9.57 0.72 -20.75
C THR A 413 -8.57 0.09 -21.71
N ASN A 414 -9.00 -0.82 -22.58
CA ASN A 414 -8.11 -1.40 -23.59
C ASN A 414 -7.53 -0.29 -24.49
N GLN A 415 -6.21 -0.12 -24.44
CA GLN A 415 -5.53 1.01 -25.06
C GLN A 415 -5.59 0.98 -26.59
N ASP A 416 -5.62 -0.21 -27.20
CA ASP A 416 -5.83 -0.35 -28.65
C ASP A 416 -7.26 0.07 -29.05
N PHE A 417 -8.26 -0.31 -28.27
CA PHE A 417 -9.64 0.14 -28.49
C PHE A 417 -9.79 1.67 -28.36
N VAL A 418 -9.21 2.25 -27.30
CA VAL A 418 -9.24 3.69 -27.05
C VAL A 418 -8.55 4.47 -28.17
N ASP A 419 -7.35 4.04 -28.58
CA ASP A 419 -6.55 4.73 -29.60
C ASP A 419 -7.15 4.63 -31.01
N PHE A 420 -7.61 3.44 -31.43
CA PHE A 420 -8.05 3.22 -32.81
C PHE A 420 -9.54 3.46 -33.03
N PHE A 421 -10.41 3.09 -32.08
CA PHE A 421 -11.85 3.14 -32.30
C PHE A 421 -12.49 4.33 -31.60
N ALA A 422 -12.26 4.54 -30.30
CA ALA A 422 -12.93 5.62 -29.59
C ALA A 422 -12.56 7.01 -30.16
N ASN A 423 -11.27 7.27 -30.39
CA ASN A 423 -10.80 8.57 -30.89
C ASN A 423 -11.22 8.85 -32.34
N GLU A 424 -11.13 7.88 -33.25
CA GLU A 424 -11.52 8.05 -34.67
C GLU A 424 -13.03 8.33 -34.79
N PHE A 425 -13.85 7.62 -34.02
CA PHE A 425 -15.30 7.82 -34.00
C PHE A 425 -15.68 9.17 -33.41
N MET A 426 -15.06 9.57 -32.28
CA MET A 426 -15.28 10.90 -31.70
C MET A 426 -14.92 12.03 -32.69
N GLN A 427 -13.80 11.91 -33.39
CA GLN A 427 -13.42 12.85 -34.45
C GLN A 427 -14.43 12.86 -35.60
N LYS A 428 -14.88 11.69 -36.08
CA LYS A 428 -15.90 11.58 -37.14
C LYS A 428 -17.25 12.18 -36.73
N MET A 429 -17.72 11.97 -35.50
CA MET A 429 -18.96 12.57 -35.02
C MET A 429 -18.86 14.10 -34.96
N VAL A 430 -17.73 14.64 -34.48
CA VAL A 430 -17.46 16.08 -34.46
C VAL A 430 -17.42 16.66 -35.88
N VAL A 431 -16.78 15.97 -36.82
CA VAL A 431 -16.63 16.44 -38.22
C VAL A 431 -17.93 16.33 -39.01
N THR A 432 -18.73 15.27 -38.79
CA THR A 432 -19.92 14.99 -39.61
C THR A 432 -21.22 15.52 -39.00
N GLY A 433 -21.24 15.84 -37.70
CA GLY A 433 -22.44 16.23 -36.96
C GLY A 433 -23.50 15.13 -36.84
N LYS A 434 -23.21 13.89 -37.28
CA LYS A 434 -24.10 12.74 -37.21
C LYS A 434 -23.73 11.88 -36.01
N LYS A 435 -24.72 11.56 -35.17
CA LYS A 435 -24.57 10.51 -34.16
C LYS A 435 -24.54 9.16 -34.88
N GLU A 436 -23.42 8.47 -34.84
CA GLU A 436 -23.35 7.07 -35.31
C GLU A 436 -24.04 6.15 -34.30
N GLU A 437 -24.41 4.93 -34.74
CA GLU A 437 -25.01 3.94 -33.86
C GLU A 437 -24.00 3.46 -32.82
N ILE A 438 -24.13 3.96 -31.58
CA ILE A 438 -23.33 3.60 -30.39
C ILE A 438 -23.13 2.07 -30.27
N GLN A 439 -24.12 1.28 -30.72
CA GLN A 439 -24.08 -0.18 -30.75
C GLN A 439 -22.89 -0.74 -31.56
N THR A 440 -22.50 -0.09 -32.66
CA THR A 440 -21.37 -0.52 -33.50
C THR A 440 -20.02 -0.31 -32.78
N ILE A 441 -19.92 0.73 -31.95
CA ILE A 441 -18.72 0.99 -31.13
C ILE A 441 -18.61 -0.07 -30.04
N ILE A 442 -19.71 -0.32 -29.31
CA ILE A 442 -19.76 -1.33 -28.25
C ILE A 442 -19.42 -2.72 -28.80
N SER A 443 -19.88 -3.09 -29.99
CA SER A 443 -19.59 -4.40 -30.59
C SER A 443 -18.11 -4.65 -30.92
N LYS A 444 -17.28 -3.61 -30.87
CA LYS A 444 -15.82 -3.70 -31.10
C LYS A 444 -15.01 -3.68 -29.81
N MET A 445 -15.65 -3.45 -28.66
CA MET A 445 -14.97 -3.53 -27.37
C MET A 445 -14.58 -4.98 -27.09
N PRO A 446 -13.33 -5.26 -26.67
CA PRO A 446 -12.96 -6.61 -26.25
C PRO A 446 -13.71 -7.05 -24.99
N THR A 447 -13.99 -8.35 -24.89
CA THR A 447 -14.58 -8.99 -23.71
C THR A 447 -13.61 -10.06 -23.23
N THR A 448 -13.00 -9.85 -22.06
CA THR A 448 -11.98 -10.75 -21.51
C THR A 448 -12.40 -11.20 -20.12
N PRO A 449 -12.93 -12.44 -19.93
CA PRO A 449 -13.24 -12.94 -18.60
C PRO A 449 -11.95 -13.20 -17.81
N ILE A 450 -11.96 -12.91 -16.50
CA ILE A 450 -10.78 -12.97 -15.63
C ILE A 450 -11.09 -13.86 -14.43
N VAL A 451 -10.05 -14.54 -13.93
CA VAL A 451 -10.15 -15.42 -12.76
C VAL A 451 -10.22 -14.55 -11.50
N ASN A 452 -11.05 -14.95 -10.52
CA ASN A 452 -11.06 -14.31 -9.20
C ASN A 452 -9.75 -14.59 -8.45
N TYR A 453 -9.40 -13.73 -7.50
CA TYR A 453 -8.21 -13.94 -6.67
C TYR A 453 -8.60 -14.51 -5.32
N ALA A 454 -7.76 -15.42 -4.80
CA ALA A 454 -7.87 -15.97 -3.46
C ALA A 454 -6.47 -16.01 -2.84
N PHE A 455 -6.19 -15.07 -1.96
CA PHE A 455 -4.89 -14.86 -1.34
C PHE A 455 -4.82 -15.58 0.00
N ARG A 456 -4.04 -16.66 0.09
CA ARG A 456 -3.79 -17.36 1.35
C ARG A 456 -2.83 -16.56 2.22
N ASN A 457 -3.18 -16.36 3.48
CA ASN A 457 -2.34 -15.72 4.48
C ASN A 457 -1.16 -16.62 4.89
N ASN A 458 0.07 -16.15 4.67
CA ASN A 458 1.29 -16.89 5.04
C ASN A 458 1.69 -16.67 6.52
N LYS A 459 0.83 -16.06 7.35
CA LYS A 459 1.01 -15.85 8.81
C LYS A 459 2.11 -14.87 9.17
N ASN A 460 2.53 -14.07 8.20
CA ASN A 460 3.62 -13.10 8.32
C ASN A 460 3.32 -11.78 7.61
N LEU A 461 2.04 -11.48 7.34
CA LEU A 461 1.56 -10.34 6.54
C LEU A 461 1.92 -10.41 5.04
N THR A 462 2.38 -11.57 4.55
CA THR A 462 2.46 -11.84 3.12
C THR A 462 1.39 -12.85 2.71
N PHE A 463 1.03 -12.82 1.44
CA PHE A 463 0.00 -13.67 0.88
C PHE A 463 0.46 -14.28 -0.44
N ASN A 464 -0.06 -15.47 -0.73
CA ASN A 464 0.10 -16.12 -2.03
C ASN A 464 -1.26 -16.23 -2.71
N ASN A 465 -1.34 -15.90 -4.00
CA ASN A 465 -2.54 -16.19 -4.79
C ASN A 465 -2.66 -17.70 -5.02
N GLU A 466 -3.63 -18.34 -4.37
CA GLU A 466 -3.93 -19.76 -4.45
C GLU A 466 -5.21 -20.04 -5.27
N ALA A 467 -5.79 -19.04 -5.95
CA ALA A 467 -7.06 -19.17 -6.67
C ALA A 467 -7.16 -20.44 -7.54
N MET A 468 -6.14 -20.71 -8.36
CA MET A 468 -6.09 -21.91 -9.22
C MET A 468 -6.01 -23.20 -8.40
N ASN A 469 -5.20 -23.22 -7.34
CA ASN A 469 -4.98 -24.40 -6.50
C ASN A 469 -6.19 -24.71 -5.60
N TRP A 470 -6.95 -23.68 -5.24
CA TRP A 470 -8.14 -23.79 -4.41
C TRP A 470 -9.43 -23.99 -5.20
N GLY A 471 -9.39 -24.06 -6.54
CA GLY A 471 -10.56 -24.38 -7.36
C GLY A 471 -11.38 -23.18 -7.82
N PHE A 472 -10.82 -21.97 -7.73
CA PHE A 472 -11.37 -20.73 -8.30
C PHE A 472 -10.90 -20.48 -9.73
N ASP A 473 -10.57 -21.52 -10.50
CA ASP A 473 -9.92 -21.45 -11.81
C ASP A 473 -10.81 -21.02 -12.99
N THR A 474 -12.08 -20.68 -12.73
CA THR A 474 -13.06 -20.30 -13.76
C THR A 474 -12.97 -18.80 -14.05
N PRO A 475 -12.57 -18.36 -15.25
CA PRO A 475 -12.65 -16.96 -15.64
C PRO A 475 -14.10 -16.48 -15.72
N SER A 476 -14.36 -15.25 -15.28
CA SER A 476 -15.72 -14.72 -15.11
C SER A 476 -15.78 -13.18 -15.17
N PHE A 477 -16.96 -12.63 -14.86
CA PHE A 477 -17.24 -11.20 -14.65
C PHE A 477 -17.92 -11.03 -13.29
N SER A 478 -17.21 -11.44 -12.23
CA SER A 478 -17.69 -11.47 -10.85
C SER A 478 -17.74 -10.08 -10.25
N ASN A 479 -18.75 -9.79 -9.43
CA ASN A 479 -18.90 -8.47 -8.78
C ASN A 479 -19.21 -8.62 -7.29
N GLY A 480 -20.47 -8.91 -6.93
CA GLY A 480 -20.88 -9.14 -5.56
C GLY A 480 -20.63 -10.58 -5.13
N ALA A 481 -20.14 -10.76 -3.90
CA ALA A 481 -19.99 -12.07 -3.28
C ALA A 481 -20.37 -12.03 -1.79
N ALA A 482 -20.73 -13.18 -1.24
CA ALA A 482 -20.99 -13.38 0.17
C ALA A 482 -20.56 -14.79 0.58
N TYR A 483 -20.08 -14.92 1.82
CA TYR A 483 -19.71 -16.20 2.41
C TYR A 483 -20.63 -16.57 3.58
N GLY A 484 -20.75 -17.87 3.86
CA GLY A 484 -21.55 -18.43 4.95
C GLY A 484 -21.40 -19.95 5.01
N ASP A 485 -21.74 -20.57 6.13
CA ASP A 485 -21.67 -22.04 6.31
C ASP A 485 -23.00 -22.66 5.83
N LEU A 486 -23.12 -22.94 4.52
CA LEU A 486 -24.40 -23.27 3.88
C LEU A 486 -24.84 -24.72 4.13
N ASP A 487 -23.93 -25.61 4.54
CA ASP A 487 -24.24 -27.00 4.89
C ASP A 487 -24.03 -27.34 6.38
N ASN A 488 -23.65 -26.34 7.19
CA ASN A 488 -23.47 -26.39 8.63
C ASN A 488 -22.27 -27.22 9.12
N ASP A 489 -21.28 -27.52 8.28
CA ASP A 489 -20.14 -28.38 8.62
C ASP A 489 -19.00 -27.65 9.36
N GLY A 490 -19.04 -26.31 9.42
CA GLY A 490 -18.10 -25.47 10.13
C GLY A 490 -17.00 -24.85 9.29
N ASP A 491 -17.09 -24.93 7.97
CA ASP A 491 -16.34 -24.07 7.07
C ASP A 491 -17.23 -23.09 6.30
N LEU A 492 -16.60 -22.13 5.63
CA LEU A 492 -17.31 -21.02 4.98
C LEU A 492 -17.35 -21.25 3.47
N ASP A 493 -18.54 -21.49 2.95
CA ASP A 493 -18.87 -21.55 1.53
C ASP A 493 -18.95 -20.15 0.92
N LEU A 494 -18.93 -20.09 -0.41
CA LEU A 494 -18.92 -18.83 -1.13
C LEU A 494 -19.94 -18.81 -2.27
N VAL A 495 -20.71 -17.72 -2.34
CA VAL A 495 -21.64 -17.43 -3.44
C VAL A 495 -21.21 -16.16 -4.16
N VAL A 496 -21.17 -16.20 -5.50
CA VAL A 496 -20.69 -15.08 -6.33
C VAL A 496 -21.70 -14.76 -7.42
N ASN A 497 -22.09 -13.49 -7.52
CA ASN A 497 -22.92 -12.94 -8.59
C ASN A 497 -22.03 -12.55 -9.79
N ASN A 498 -22.43 -12.97 -10.99
CA ASN A 498 -21.70 -12.73 -12.23
C ASN A 498 -22.57 -12.00 -13.25
N VAL A 499 -21.99 -11.01 -13.94
CA VAL A 499 -22.64 -10.35 -15.08
C VAL A 499 -22.63 -11.25 -16.31
N ASN A 500 -23.79 -11.43 -16.94
CA ASN A 500 -23.97 -12.19 -18.18
C ASN A 500 -23.45 -13.64 -18.13
N MET A 501 -23.35 -14.22 -16.93
CA MET A 501 -22.90 -15.58 -16.68
C MET A 501 -23.66 -16.14 -15.47
N GLU A 502 -23.78 -17.47 -15.38
CA GLU A 502 -24.36 -18.13 -14.21
C GLU A 502 -23.57 -17.77 -12.94
N SER A 503 -24.29 -17.52 -11.85
CA SER A 503 -23.69 -17.28 -10.54
C SER A 503 -22.96 -18.52 -10.03
N PHE A 504 -21.92 -18.31 -9.23
CA PHE A 504 -21.15 -19.42 -8.68
C PHE A 504 -21.60 -19.76 -7.27
N VAL A 505 -21.72 -21.05 -6.99
CA VAL A 505 -21.86 -21.61 -5.65
C VAL A 505 -20.66 -22.52 -5.43
N TYR A 506 -19.78 -22.14 -4.52
CA TYR A 506 -18.60 -22.90 -4.15
C TYR A 506 -18.82 -23.55 -2.80
N ARG A 507 -18.74 -24.88 -2.77
CA ARG A 507 -18.63 -25.63 -1.52
C ARG A 507 -17.18 -25.61 -1.05
N ASN A 508 -16.94 -25.18 0.18
CA ASN A 508 -15.66 -25.33 0.84
C ASN A 508 -15.48 -26.78 1.32
N ASN A 509 -14.26 -27.30 1.21
CA ASN A 509 -13.92 -28.68 1.53
C ASN A 509 -12.79 -28.73 2.58
N SER A 510 -12.69 -27.69 3.41
CA SER A 510 -11.68 -27.60 4.46
C SER A 510 -11.98 -28.58 5.61
N GLU A 511 -13.25 -28.95 5.80
CA GLU A 511 -13.71 -29.99 6.72
C GLU A 511 -12.98 -31.33 6.52
N LYS A 512 -12.52 -31.64 5.31
CA LYS A 512 -11.69 -32.82 5.00
C LYS A 512 -10.37 -32.82 5.77
N ASN A 513 -9.81 -31.65 6.07
CA ASN A 513 -8.62 -31.51 6.90
C ASN A 513 -8.99 -31.59 8.40
N LYS A 514 -9.02 -32.82 8.93
CA LYS A 514 -9.39 -33.08 10.34
C LYS A 514 -8.42 -32.52 11.39
N ASN A 515 -7.28 -31.95 10.98
CA ASN A 515 -6.37 -31.26 11.89
C ASN A 515 -6.82 -29.82 12.19
N ASN A 516 -7.53 -29.19 11.26
CA ASN A 516 -8.09 -27.87 11.46
C ASN A 516 -9.42 -28.00 12.20
N HIS A 517 -9.71 -26.99 13.02
CA HIS A 517 -10.88 -26.95 13.87
C HIS A 517 -11.55 -25.59 13.75
N PHE A 518 -12.80 -25.52 14.17
CA PHE A 518 -13.57 -24.28 14.14
C PHE A 518 -14.35 -24.02 15.44
N LEU A 519 -14.84 -22.80 15.60
CA LEU A 519 -15.87 -22.41 16.56
C LEU A 519 -16.91 -21.52 15.85
N LYS A 520 -18.20 -21.88 15.98
CA LYS A 520 -19.31 -21.05 15.47
C LYS A 520 -19.95 -20.26 16.61
N ILE A 521 -20.08 -18.95 16.48
CA ILE A 521 -20.64 -18.08 17.50
C ILE A 521 -21.94 -17.47 16.98
N LYS A 522 -23.07 -17.84 17.60
CA LYS A 522 -24.39 -17.28 17.31
C LYS A 522 -24.78 -16.33 18.44
N LEU A 523 -24.91 -15.05 18.13
CA LEU A 523 -25.30 -14.03 19.10
C LEU A 523 -26.82 -13.82 19.10
N LYS A 524 -27.35 -13.48 20.27
CA LYS A 524 -28.74 -13.08 20.47
C LYS A 524 -28.76 -11.79 21.28
N GLY A 525 -29.06 -10.70 20.60
CA GLY A 525 -29.26 -9.39 21.21
C GLY A 525 -30.59 -9.26 21.94
N ASP A 526 -30.98 -8.03 22.22
CA ASP A 526 -32.22 -7.64 22.87
C ASP A 526 -32.75 -6.32 22.26
N GLY A 527 -33.93 -5.88 22.72
CA GLY A 527 -34.53 -4.64 22.22
C GLY A 527 -34.76 -4.66 20.71
N GLN A 528 -34.33 -3.59 20.05
CA GLN A 528 -34.46 -3.39 18.61
C GLN A 528 -33.30 -4.04 17.81
N ASN A 529 -32.17 -4.34 18.44
CA ASN A 529 -31.02 -5.02 17.81
C ASN A 529 -30.95 -6.51 18.20
N ARG A 530 -31.91 -7.31 17.74
CA ARG A 530 -32.06 -8.73 18.13
C ARG A 530 -30.92 -9.65 17.67
N PHE A 531 -30.21 -9.27 16.63
CA PHE A 531 -29.08 -10.01 16.10
C PHE A 531 -27.73 -9.54 16.66
N ALA A 532 -27.73 -8.51 17.52
CA ALA A 532 -26.53 -7.94 18.16
C ALA A 532 -25.47 -7.43 17.15
N ILE A 533 -25.92 -6.76 16.09
CA ILE A 533 -25.03 -6.07 15.13
C ILE A 533 -24.18 -5.05 15.90
N GLY A 534 -22.88 -4.98 15.59
CA GLY A 534 -21.88 -4.18 16.31
C GLY A 534 -21.20 -4.92 17.49
N SER A 535 -21.56 -6.19 17.74
CA SER A 535 -20.83 -7.00 18.72
C SER A 535 -19.41 -7.35 18.25
N VAL A 536 -18.46 -7.30 19.17
CA VAL A 536 -17.07 -7.77 18.97
C VAL A 536 -16.88 -9.11 19.68
N VAL A 537 -16.33 -10.10 18.98
CA VAL A 537 -15.95 -11.40 19.53
C VAL A 537 -14.44 -11.59 19.42
N GLU A 538 -13.80 -11.92 20.54
CA GLU A 538 -12.36 -12.17 20.62
C GLU A 538 -12.09 -13.58 21.17
N LEU A 539 -11.26 -14.35 20.48
CA LEU A 539 -10.71 -15.61 20.97
C LEU A 539 -9.25 -15.41 21.37
N PHE A 540 -8.90 -15.77 22.60
CA PHE A 540 -7.54 -15.68 23.11
C PHE A 540 -6.83 -17.03 22.96
N SER A 541 -5.65 -17.01 22.34
CA SER A 541 -4.78 -18.18 22.20
C SER A 541 -3.31 -17.77 22.37
N ALA A 542 -2.73 -18.06 23.53
CA ALA A 542 -1.37 -17.63 23.87
C ALA A 542 -1.16 -16.10 23.72
N ASN A 543 -0.42 -15.66 22.69
CA ASN A 543 -0.14 -14.25 22.43
C ASN A 543 -1.01 -13.66 21.30
N GLU A 544 -1.89 -14.45 20.70
CA GLU A 544 -2.77 -14.05 19.59
C GLU A 544 -4.19 -13.77 20.10
N ILE A 545 -4.84 -12.84 19.43
CA ILE A 545 -6.25 -12.51 19.61
C ILE A 545 -6.91 -12.64 18.24
N LEU A 546 -7.79 -13.62 18.06
CA LEU A 546 -8.59 -13.69 16.84
C LEU A 546 -9.84 -12.83 17.07
N ARG A 547 -9.96 -11.72 16.36
CA ARG A 547 -11.09 -10.77 16.49
C ARG A 547 -12.02 -10.84 15.27
N GLN A 548 -13.33 -10.86 15.51
CA GLN A 548 -14.35 -10.56 14.50
C GLN A 548 -15.37 -9.57 15.07
N GLU A 549 -15.96 -8.79 14.18
CA GLU A 549 -17.03 -7.84 14.50
C GLU A 549 -18.27 -8.17 13.66
N LEU A 550 -19.43 -8.22 14.29
CA LEU A 550 -20.68 -8.59 13.63
C LEU A 550 -21.27 -7.41 12.87
N ILE A 551 -20.79 -7.24 11.64
CA ILE A 551 -21.31 -6.31 10.63
C ILE A 551 -21.62 -7.14 9.37
N PRO A 552 -22.90 -7.31 9.00
CA PRO A 552 -23.28 -8.14 7.84
C PRO A 552 -22.91 -7.51 6.49
N SER A 553 -23.05 -6.19 6.33
CA SER A 553 -22.69 -5.50 5.08
C SER A 553 -21.18 -5.50 4.89
N ARG A 554 -20.68 -6.20 3.87
CA ARG A 554 -19.24 -6.35 3.60
C ARG A 554 -18.93 -6.42 2.11
N GLY A 555 -17.71 -6.03 1.76
CA GLY A 555 -17.22 -6.08 0.38
C GLY A 555 -17.93 -5.08 -0.54
N PHE A 556 -18.59 -5.58 -1.58
CA PHE A 556 -19.24 -4.77 -2.60
C PHE A 556 -20.67 -5.26 -2.82
N GLN A 557 -21.66 -4.38 -2.58
CA GLN A 557 -23.09 -4.61 -2.81
C GLN A 557 -23.73 -5.78 -2.02
N SER A 558 -23.01 -6.42 -1.10
CA SER A 558 -23.40 -7.70 -0.52
C SER A 558 -23.47 -7.68 1.01
N SER A 559 -24.19 -8.66 1.57
CA SER A 559 -24.16 -8.96 3.00
C SER A 559 -23.91 -10.45 3.29
N ILE A 560 -23.18 -10.73 4.37
CA ILE A 560 -22.81 -12.10 4.78
C ILE A 560 -23.73 -12.67 5.85
N ASP A 561 -23.56 -13.96 6.16
CA ASP A 561 -24.25 -14.64 7.25
C ASP A 561 -23.93 -14.01 8.64
N TYR A 562 -24.88 -14.08 9.57
CA TYR A 562 -24.78 -13.57 10.94
C TYR A 562 -24.02 -14.51 11.88
N VAL A 563 -23.86 -15.79 11.52
CA VAL A 563 -23.09 -16.74 12.33
C VAL A 563 -21.60 -16.48 12.13
N MET A 564 -20.92 -16.07 13.21
CA MET A 564 -19.48 -15.83 13.19
C MET A 564 -18.73 -17.17 13.29
N THR A 565 -18.16 -17.62 12.18
CA THR A 565 -17.30 -18.81 12.12
C THR A 565 -15.84 -18.41 12.25
N PHE A 566 -15.18 -18.97 13.27
CA PHE A 566 -13.74 -18.88 13.46
C PHE A 566 -13.10 -20.21 13.12
N GLY A 567 -12.34 -20.27 12.03
CA GLY A 567 -11.26 -21.26 11.94
C GLY A 567 -10.27 -21.00 13.07
N ILE A 568 -9.81 -22.06 13.72
CA ILE A 568 -8.82 -22.00 14.80
C ILE A 568 -7.63 -22.90 14.50
N GLY A 569 -7.61 -23.59 13.35
CA GLY A 569 -6.56 -24.54 12.99
C GLY A 569 -6.31 -25.53 14.12
N THR A 570 -5.06 -25.57 14.59
CA THR A 570 -4.61 -26.38 15.74
C THR A 570 -4.47 -25.57 17.03
N LYS A 571 -4.88 -24.30 17.04
CA LYS A 571 -4.75 -23.39 18.18
C LYS A 571 -5.55 -23.90 19.38
N LYS A 572 -5.02 -23.65 20.57
CA LYS A 572 -5.71 -23.92 21.82
C LYS A 572 -6.33 -22.62 22.33
N ILE A 573 -7.65 -22.53 22.27
CA ILE A 573 -8.36 -21.35 22.74
C ILE A 573 -8.48 -21.39 24.27
N ASP A 574 -7.91 -20.37 24.92
CA ASP A 574 -7.92 -20.21 26.37
C ASP A 574 -9.27 -19.63 26.85
N SER A 575 -9.80 -18.64 26.12
CA SER A 575 -11.09 -18.04 26.42
C SER A 575 -11.69 -17.33 25.21
N LEU A 576 -13.02 -17.17 25.23
CA LEU A 576 -13.79 -16.34 24.32
C LEU A 576 -14.38 -15.17 25.08
N ARG A 577 -14.26 -13.97 24.54
CA ARG A 577 -14.92 -12.76 25.04
C ARG A 577 -15.90 -12.23 24.00
N VAL A 578 -17.10 -11.89 24.43
CA VAL A 578 -18.06 -11.12 23.62
C VAL A 578 -18.24 -9.76 24.29
N ILE A 579 -18.04 -8.71 23.51
CA ILE A 579 -18.37 -7.33 23.85
C ILE A 579 -19.64 -7.00 23.05
N TRP A 580 -20.69 -6.62 23.77
CA TRP A 580 -22.02 -6.36 23.23
C TRP A 580 -22.17 -4.87 22.84
N PRO A 581 -23.10 -4.52 21.93
CA PRO A 581 -23.26 -3.14 21.45
C PRO A 581 -23.50 -2.13 22.58
N ASN A 582 -24.25 -2.54 23.61
CA ASN A 582 -24.52 -1.76 24.83
C ASN A 582 -23.32 -1.60 25.78
N GLY A 583 -22.11 -2.01 25.38
CA GLY A 583 -20.88 -1.91 26.17
C GLY A 583 -20.71 -2.97 27.23
N LYS A 584 -21.66 -3.89 27.43
CA LYS A 584 -21.47 -5.02 28.34
C LYS A 584 -20.59 -6.10 27.74
N PHE A 585 -19.97 -6.92 28.56
CA PHE A 585 -19.22 -8.09 28.09
C PHE A 585 -19.46 -9.34 28.94
N GLN A 586 -19.09 -10.48 28.34
CA GLN A 586 -18.99 -11.76 29.02
C GLN A 586 -17.81 -12.58 28.51
N THR A 587 -17.30 -13.48 29.35
CA THR A 587 -16.17 -14.36 29.02
C THR A 587 -16.53 -15.82 29.26
N ILE A 588 -16.15 -16.69 28.32
CA ILE A 588 -16.36 -18.14 28.36
C ILE A 588 -14.99 -18.84 28.31
N ASN A 589 -14.66 -19.64 29.33
CA ASN A 589 -13.34 -20.29 29.47
C ASN A 589 -13.35 -21.78 29.09
N LYS A 590 -14.52 -22.37 28.80
CA LYS A 590 -14.67 -23.80 28.49
C LYS A 590 -15.30 -23.93 27.11
N LEU A 591 -14.45 -23.92 26.09
CA LEU A 591 -14.87 -24.05 24.69
C LEU A 591 -14.56 -25.46 24.21
N LYS A 592 -15.46 -26.01 23.40
CA LYS A 592 -15.28 -27.28 22.73
C LYS A 592 -14.98 -26.99 21.26
N ASN A 593 -13.88 -27.51 20.73
CA ASN A 593 -13.59 -27.43 19.30
C ASN A 593 -14.73 -28.04 18.48
N ASN A 594 -14.93 -27.52 17.26
CA ASN A 594 -15.95 -27.96 16.30
C ASN A 594 -17.35 -27.91 16.92
N SER A 595 -17.69 -26.76 17.50
CA SER A 595 -18.98 -26.57 18.15
C SER A 595 -19.55 -25.18 17.94
N THR A 596 -20.87 -25.09 18.09
CA THR A 596 -21.61 -23.83 18.07
C THR A 596 -21.88 -23.35 19.50
N GLN A 597 -21.52 -22.11 19.79
CA GLN A 597 -21.84 -21.42 21.03
C GLN A 597 -22.93 -20.38 20.75
N THR A 598 -24.09 -20.53 21.39
CA THR A 598 -25.15 -19.52 21.36
C THR A 598 -25.10 -18.67 22.61
N LEU A 599 -24.80 -17.38 22.46
CA LEU A 599 -24.63 -16.43 23.56
C LEU A 599 -25.72 -15.37 23.51
N LYS A 600 -26.12 -14.85 24.68
CA LYS A 600 -27.24 -13.89 24.80
C LYS A 600 -26.79 -12.66 25.56
N ILE A 601 -27.12 -11.47 25.06
CA ILE A 601 -26.74 -10.19 25.68
C ILE A 601 -27.21 -10.06 27.13
N ARG A 602 -28.39 -10.60 27.46
CA ARG A 602 -28.96 -10.61 28.82
C ARG A 602 -28.11 -11.36 29.85
N ASP A 603 -27.21 -12.24 29.40
CA ASP A 603 -26.32 -13.01 30.28
C ASP A 603 -25.05 -12.21 30.61
N ALA A 604 -24.76 -11.12 29.88
CA ALA A 604 -23.67 -10.19 30.17
C ALA A 604 -24.06 -9.21 31.29
N LYS A 605 -23.22 -9.18 32.34
CA LYS A 605 -23.50 -8.43 33.57
C LYS A 605 -22.45 -7.36 33.89
N LEU A 606 -21.33 -7.36 33.19
CA LEU A 606 -20.20 -6.50 33.46
C LEU A 606 -20.04 -5.50 32.32
N ASP A 607 -19.74 -4.25 32.65
CA ASP A 607 -19.41 -3.23 31.65
C ASP A 607 -17.97 -3.41 31.20
N PHE A 608 -17.75 -3.35 29.89
CA PHE A 608 -16.42 -3.41 29.31
C PHE A 608 -15.77 -2.04 29.43
N VAL A 609 -14.53 -2.05 29.91
CA VAL A 609 -13.68 -0.86 29.91
C VAL A 609 -12.48 -1.18 29.03
N PRO A 610 -12.31 -0.48 27.89
CA PRO A 610 -11.14 -0.65 27.04
C PRO A 610 -9.87 -0.48 27.87
N ARG A 611 -8.94 -1.43 27.74
CA ARG A 611 -7.65 -1.34 28.44
C ARG A 611 -6.77 -0.31 27.74
N ILE A 612 -6.60 0.85 28.37
CA ILE A 612 -5.55 1.79 27.98
C ILE A 612 -4.23 1.24 28.52
N ASN A 613 -3.48 0.53 27.68
CA ASN A 613 -2.12 0.12 28.01
C ASN A 613 -1.21 1.35 28.00
N SER A 614 -1.01 1.98 29.15
CA SER A 614 -0.03 3.06 29.30
C SER A 614 1.37 2.47 29.41
N PHE A 615 2.18 2.62 28.37
CA PHE A 615 3.62 2.33 28.45
C PHE A 615 4.38 3.59 28.85
N LYS A 616 5.43 3.47 29.65
CA LYS A 616 6.42 4.54 29.83
C LYS A 616 7.37 4.45 28.63
N PRO A 617 7.30 5.37 27.65
CA PRO A 617 8.11 5.24 26.45
C PRO A 617 9.60 5.43 26.77
N LEU A 618 10.49 4.85 25.95
CA LEU A 618 11.94 5.04 26.09
C LEU A 618 12.38 6.46 25.68
N PHE A 619 11.67 7.04 24.71
CA PHE A 619 11.90 8.37 24.20
C PHE A 619 10.69 9.27 24.42
N THR A 620 10.93 10.58 24.43
CA THR A 620 9.88 11.58 24.39
C THR A 620 10.29 12.68 23.43
N GLU A 621 9.42 12.96 22.46
CA GLU A 621 9.62 14.09 21.56
C GLU A 621 9.61 15.40 22.36
N THR A 622 10.59 16.24 22.07
CA THR A 622 10.71 17.56 22.66
C THR A 622 10.49 18.62 21.60
N LYS A 623 9.72 19.66 21.96
CA LYS A 623 9.48 20.77 21.06
C LYS A 623 10.80 21.45 20.72
N SER A 624 11.14 21.46 19.44
CA SER A 624 12.32 22.11 18.91
C SER A 624 11.95 23.45 18.25
N SER A 625 12.96 24.29 18.03
CA SER A 625 12.85 25.57 17.30
C SER A 625 13.64 25.56 16.00
N PHE A 626 13.87 24.36 15.45
CA PHE A 626 14.46 24.19 14.13
C PHE A 626 13.51 24.76 13.07
N ALA A 627 14.07 25.32 12.01
CA ALA A 627 13.30 25.70 10.83
C ALA A 627 12.94 24.44 10.02
N ALA A 628 11.77 24.45 9.38
CA ALA A 628 11.43 23.43 8.42
C ALA A 628 12.31 23.53 7.17
N HIS A 629 12.77 22.38 6.68
CA HIS A 629 13.29 22.26 5.33
C HIS A 629 12.16 22.45 4.32
N LYS A 630 12.44 23.03 3.17
CA LYS A 630 11.49 23.18 2.07
C LYS A 630 12.20 23.04 0.73
N GLU A 631 11.92 21.98 0.01
CA GLU A 631 12.42 21.72 -1.32
C GLU A 631 11.89 22.71 -2.36
N ASN A 632 12.60 22.76 -3.48
CA ASN A 632 12.15 23.48 -4.66
C ASN A 632 11.19 22.63 -5.50
N ASP A 633 10.52 23.27 -6.46
CA ASP A 633 9.52 22.62 -7.33
C ASP A 633 10.14 21.97 -8.59
N TYR A 634 11.44 21.64 -8.61
CA TYR A 634 12.07 21.03 -9.79
C TYR A 634 11.61 19.57 -9.98
N ILE A 635 11.37 19.20 -11.24
CA ILE A 635 10.83 17.89 -11.63
C ILE A 635 11.79 17.21 -12.59
N ASP A 636 12.49 16.17 -12.13
CA ASP A 636 13.48 15.46 -12.95
C ASP A 636 12.86 14.82 -14.20
N PHE A 637 11.60 14.38 -14.11
CA PHE A 637 10.90 13.66 -15.18
C PHE A 637 10.69 14.49 -16.45
N ASP A 638 10.79 15.82 -16.38
CA ASP A 638 10.69 16.70 -17.55
C ASP A 638 11.92 16.60 -18.45
N HIS A 639 13.06 16.24 -17.87
CA HIS A 639 14.34 16.09 -18.57
C HIS A 639 14.74 14.62 -18.73
N GLU A 640 14.38 13.78 -17.76
CA GLU A 640 14.74 12.37 -17.69
C GLU A 640 13.48 11.49 -17.65
N GLY A 641 12.70 11.56 -18.73
CA GLY A 641 11.31 11.08 -18.75
C GLY A 641 11.11 9.57 -18.51
N LEU A 642 12.15 8.75 -18.44
CA LEU A 642 12.04 7.29 -18.24
C LEU A 642 12.51 6.81 -16.86
N ILE A 643 13.10 7.67 -16.03
CA ILE A 643 13.47 7.29 -14.66
C ILE A 643 12.22 7.08 -13.79
N SER A 644 12.37 6.31 -12.72
CA SER A 644 11.27 5.97 -11.80
C SER A 644 11.16 6.89 -10.60
N LYS A 645 12.26 7.53 -10.19
CA LYS A 645 12.39 8.38 -9.00
C LYS A 645 13.20 9.63 -9.33
N MET A 646 12.83 10.78 -8.77
CA MET A 646 13.67 11.99 -8.78
C MET A 646 14.82 11.86 -7.77
N ILE A 647 15.92 12.55 -8.05
CA ILE A 647 17.12 12.62 -7.21
C ILE A 647 17.62 14.06 -7.03
N SER A 648 16.76 15.04 -7.29
CA SER A 648 16.98 16.47 -7.07
C SER A 648 16.62 16.93 -5.66
N GLN A 649 16.04 16.07 -4.82
CA GLN A 649 15.56 16.40 -3.48
C GLN A 649 16.30 15.57 -2.42
N GLU A 650 17.62 15.75 -2.36
CA GLU A 650 18.52 14.90 -1.56
C GLU A 650 18.78 15.47 -0.17
N GLY A 651 18.59 16.79 0.00
CA GLY A 651 18.75 17.47 1.28
C GLY A 651 17.61 17.20 2.27
N PRO A 652 17.66 17.79 3.47
CA PRO A 652 18.77 18.56 4.01
C PRO A 652 19.91 17.67 4.51
N SER A 653 21.15 18.15 4.36
CA SER A 653 22.32 17.58 5.04
C SER A 653 22.38 17.93 6.53
N LEU A 654 23.17 17.17 7.30
CA LEU A 654 23.38 17.35 8.74
C LEU A 654 24.88 17.25 9.08
N ALA A 655 25.34 18.10 10.01
CA ALA A 655 26.60 17.89 10.74
C ALA A 655 26.42 18.26 12.23
N VAL A 656 27.08 17.51 13.13
CA VAL A 656 26.97 17.67 14.59
C VAL A 656 28.36 17.73 15.21
N ASN A 657 28.67 18.78 15.97
CA ASN A 657 29.92 18.94 16.74
C ASN A 657 29.81 20.13 17.72
N ASP A 658 30.65 20.23 18.74
CA ASP A 658 30.76 21.41 19.62
C ASP A 658 31.61 22.49 18.92
N VAL A 659 30.96 23.38 18.16
CA VAL A 659 31.65 24.38 17.32
C VAL A 659 31.98 25.67 18.06
N ASN A 660 31.55 25.81 19.31
CA ASN A 660 31.79 27.01 20.13
C ASN A 660 32.58 26.71 21.43
N GLY A 661 32.91 25.45 21.68
CA GLY A 661 33.73 24.98 22.79
C GLY A 661 33.04 25.02 24.15
N ASP A 662 31.71 25.10 24.22
CA ASP A 662 30.96 25.20 25.48
C ASP A 662 30.67 23.83 26.13
N GLY A 663 30.96 22.75 25.41
CA GLY A 663 30.75 21.36 25.79
C GLY A 663 29.41 20.78 25.35
N ASN A 664 28.56 21.52 24.63
CA ASN A 664 27.32 21.03 24.05
C ASN A 664 27.50 20.87 22.53
N ASP A 665 27.03 19.75 21.99
CA ASP A 665 27.02 19.53 20.55
C ASP A 665 26.02 20.50 19.89
N ASP A 666 26.53 21.27 18.92
CA ASP A 666 25.79 22.16 18.04
C ASP A 666 25.51 21.46 16.70
N VAL A 667 24.58 22.01 15.91
CA VAL A 667 24.16 21.37 14.66
C VAL A 667 24.13 22.32 13.47
N PHE A 668 24.66 21.88 12.34
CA PHE A 668 24.41 22.46 11.03
C PHE A 668 23.31 21.67 10.34
N ILE A 669 22.31 22.36 9.80
CA ILE A 669 21.27 21.77 8.95
C ILE A 669 21.30 22.50 7.62
N GLY A 670 21.54 21.75 6.55
CA GLY A 670 21.58 22.26 5.18
C GLY A 670 20.23 22.83 4.72
N GLY A 671 20.27 23.81 3.82
CA GLY A 671 19.09 24.33 3.14
C GLY A 671 18.94 23.80 1.72
N ALA A 672 17.71 23.70 1.24
CA ALA A 672 17.44 23.51 -0.18
C ALA A 672 17.79 24.76 -0.99
N LYS A 673 17.82 24.65 -2.31
CA LYS A 673 17.98 25.81 -3.21
C LYS A 673 16.96 26.91 -2.91
N GLY A 674 17.44 28.10 -2.58
CA GLY A 674 16.64 29.24 -2.14
C GLY A 674 16.55 29.41 -0.62
N GLN A 675 17.08 28.46 0.15
CA GLN A 675 17.11 28.43 1.62
C GLN A 675 18.56 28.30 2.09
N SER A 676 19.04 29.20 2.96
CA SER A 676 20.39 29.05 3.53
C SER A 676 20.44 27.93 4.58
N GLY A 677 21.54 27.19 4.58
CA GLY A 677 21.90 26.30 5.69
C GLY A 677 22.08 27.08 6.99
N LYS A 678 21.77 26.45 8.13
CA LYS A 678 21.73 27.10 9.45
C LYS A 678 22.53 26.35 10.49
N ILE A 679 23.27 27.12 11.29
CA ILE A 679 23.88 26.66 12.54
C ILE A 679 22.91 26.88 13.68
N TYR A 680 22.73 25.88 14.53
CA TYR A 680 21.93 25.97 15.75
C TYR A 680 22.78 25.64 16.96
N PHE A 681 22.83 26.58 17.90
CA PHE A 681 23.53 26.39 19.16
C PHE A 681 22.67 25.65 20.17
N ASN A 682 23.25 24.65 20.83
CA ASN A 682 22.61 23.91 21.90
C ASN A 682 22.78 24.65 23.23
N ASN A 683 21.68 24.96 23.90
CA ASN A 683 21.72 25.73 25.15
C ASN A 683 22.01 24.88 26.41
N GLY A 684 22.32 23.59 26.27
CA GLY A 684 22.60 22.65 27.36
C GLY A 684 21.38 22.32 28.25
N LYS A 685 20.19 22.82 27.89
CA LYS A 685 18.89 22.50 28.53
C LYS A 685 17.97 21.77 27.54
N GLY A 686 18.58 21.23 26.49
CA GLY A 686 18.00 20.54 25.35
C GLY A 686 17.07 21.40 24.50
N GLY A 687 17.38 22.69 24.38
CA GLY A 687 16.82 23.56 23.34
C GLY A 687 17.92 24.04 22.41
N PHE A 688 17.54 24.37 21.17
CA PHE A 688 18.44 24.84 20.13
C PHE A 688 18.09 26.29 19.75
N SER A 689 19.05 27.06 19.25
CA SER A 689 18.78 28.43 18.78
C SER A 689 19.59 28.72 17.53
N ALA A 690 18.90 29.16 16.47
CA ALA A 690 19.55 29.49 15.21
C ALA A 690 20.54 30.65 15.41
N SER A 691 21.75 30.49 14.90
CA SER A 691 22.76 31.53 14.81
C SER A 691 22.65 32.26 13.47
N SER A 692 22.96 33.55 13.46
CA SER A 692 23.05 34.33 12.21
C SER A 692 24.43 34.14 11.59
N GLN A 693 24.46 33.68 10.33
CA GLN A 693 25.68 33.31 9.63
C GLN A 693 25.71 33.98 8.26
N LYS A 694 26.31 35.18 8.19
CA LYS A 694 26.25 36.04 7.00
C LYS A 694 26.71 35.33 5.71
N ASP A 695 27.80 34.56 5.79
CA ASP A 695 28.38 33.93 4.61
C ASP A 695 27.58 32.69 4.16
N LEU A 696 26.94 31.97 5.09
CA LEU A 696 25.97 30.91 4.76
C LEU A 696 24.70 31.51 4.15
N ASP A 697 24.22 32.64 4.69
CA ASP A 697 23.04 33.34 4.17
C ASP A 697 23.23 33.84 2.73
N LEU A 698 24.45 34.25 2.37
CA LEU A 698 24.79 34.65 0.99
C LEU A 698 24.79 33.47 0.00
N ASP A 699 24.92 32.24 0.50
CA ASP A 699 25.00 31.02 -0.28
C ASP A 699 23.64 30.29 -0.34
N SER A 700 22.52 30.97 -0.09
CA SER A 700 21.17 30.38 -0.15
C SER A 700 20.77 29.89 -1.55
N SER A 701 21.52 30.21 -2.61
CA SER A 701 21.27 29.70 -3.97
C SER A 701 21.75 28.27 -4.21
N TYR A 702 22.53 27.71 -3.27
CA TYR A 702 23.00 26.33 -3.32
C TYR A 702 22.00 25.40 -2.63
N GLU A 703 22.00 24.13 -3.02
CA GLU A 703 21.30 23.06 -2.30
C GLU A 703 22.34 22.27 -1.49
N ASP A 704 22.20 22.24 -0.17
CA ASP A 704 23.16 21.65 0.77
C ASP A 704 22.88 20.14 0.99
N THR A 705 23.45 19.28 0.16
CA THR A 705 23.18 17.82 0.15
C THR A 705 24.21 16.99 0.93
N ALA A 706 25.35 17.56 1.31
CA ALA A 706 26.31 16.93 2.22
C ALA A 706 26.98 17.96 3.12
N ALA A 707 27.31 17.59 4.36
CA ALA A 707 28.02 18.46 5.28
C ALA A 707 28.88 17.65 6.26
N SER A 708 29.99 18.22 6.71
CA SER A 708 30.80 17.65 7.79
C SER A 708 31.56 18.72 8.56
N PHE A 709 31.74 18.47 9.86
CA PHE A 709 32.49 19.33 10.78
C PHE A 709 33.83 18.67 11.15
N PHE A 710 34.94 19.39 10.96
CA PHE A 710 36.29 18.96 11.36
C PHE A 710 37.27 20.16 11.34
N ASP A 711 38.39 20.05 12.05
CA ASP A 711 39.45 21.07 12.03
C ASP A 711 40.25 20.95 10.72
N VAL A 712 40.20 21.98 9.87
CA VAL A 712 40.75 21.95 8.51
C VAL A 712 42.15 22.55 8.44
N ASP A 713 42.48 23.52 9.30
CA ASP A 713 43.77 24.22 9.30
C ASP A 713 44.61 24.03 10.58
N ASN A 714 44.22 23.03 11.40
CA ASN A 714 44.89 22.62 12.62
C ASN A 714 45.03 23.75 13.65
N ASP A 715 44.09 24.69 13.67
CA ASP A 715 44.05 25.79 14.64
C ASP A 715 43.26 25.44 15.93
N GLY A 716 42.59 24.28 15.94
CA GLY A 716 41.81 23.76 17.05
C GLY A 716 40.33 24.16 17.02
N ASP A 717 39.91 25.01 16.08
CA ASP A 717 38.53 25.37 15.86
C ASP A 717 37.89 24.39 14.86
N ILE A 718 36.64 24.00 15.11
CA ILE A 718 35.93 23.06 14.23
C ILE A 718 35.31 23.81 13.06
N ASP A 719 35.81 23.54 11.85
CA ASP A 719 35.36 24.14 10.58
C ASP A 719 34.24 23.34 9.91
N LEU A 720 33.60 23.93 8.89
CA LEU A 720 32.48 23.34 8.16
C LEU A 720 32.80 23.20 6.66
N LEU A 721 32.70 21.98 6.14
CA LEU A 721 32.70 21.71 4.71
C LEU A 721 31.29 21.31 4.25
N VAL A 722 30.76 22.02 3.24
CA VAL A 722 29.43 21.76 2.65
C VAL A 722 29.59 21.38 1.18
N GLY A 723 28.95 20.28 0.79
CA GLY A 723 28.82 19.80 -0.58
C GLY A 723 27.46 20.17 -1.14
N SER A 724 27.43 20.66 -2.37
CA SER A 724 26.18 21.07 -3.02
C SER A 724 25.74 20.07 -4.07
N GLY A 725 24.43 19.85 -4.16
CA GLY A 725 23.82 18.82 -5.01
C GLY A 725 22.57 19.29 -5.74
N GLY A 726 21.83 18.32 -6.28
CA GLY A 726 20.66 18.53 -7.13
C GLY A 726 20.75 17.74 -8.46
N ASN A 727 19.74 17.87 -9.32
CA ASN A 727 19.72 17.19 -10.63
C ASN A 727 19.41 18.14 -11.81
N GLU A 728 19.38 19.44 -11.57
CA GLU A 728 19.20 20.49 -12.57
C GLU A 728 20.44 20.59 -13.49
N LYS A 729 20.27 20.32 -14.78
CA LYS A 729 21.39 20.31 -15.74
C LYS A 729 22.02 21.68 -15.94
N GLU A 730 21.20 22.74 -15.93
CA GLU A 730 21.64 24.12 -16.16
C GLU A 730 22.40 24.70 -14.95
N ASP A 731 22.21 24.14 -13.75
CA ASP A 731 22.84 24.59 -12.52
C ASP A 731 24.07 23.77 -12.10
N LYS A 732 24.62 22.95 -13.00
CA LYS A 732 25.85 22.18 -12.74
C LYS A 732 27.00 23.01 -12.17
N ALA A 733 27.09 24.28 -12.53
CA ALA A 733 28.11 25.20 -12.00
C ALA A 733 27.97 25.52 -10.50
N ASN A 734 26.82 25.22 -9.90
CA ASN A 734 26.54 25.41 -8.49
C ASN A 734 26.77 24.14 -7.66
N TYR A 735 27.00 22.96 -8.26
CA TYR A 735 27.33 21.74 -7.51
C TYR A 735 28.78 21.74 -7.04
N LYS A 736 29.05 22.55 -6.01
CA LYS A 736 30.38 22.88 -5.51
C LYS A 736 30.58 22.49 -4.05
N ASN A 737 31.84 22.22 -3.72
CA ASN A 737 32.31 22.14 -2.34
C ASN A 737 32.61 23.55 -1.82
N ARG A 738 32.15 23.87 -0.61
CA ARG A 738 32.27 25.16 0.05
C ARG A 738 32.81 24.96 1.46
N LEU A 739 33.99 25.52 1.72
CA LEU A 739 34.64 25.49 3.04
C LEU A 739 34.35 26.79 3.79
N TYR A 740 34.00 26.67 5.06
CA TYR A 740 33.82 27.80 5.98
C TYR A 740 34.68 27.59 7.22
N LEU A 741 35.54 28.55 7.50
CA LEU A 741 36.43 28.55 8.65
C LEU A 741 35.72 29.15 9.87
N ASN A 742 35.79 28.47 10.99
CA ASN A 742 35.27 28.92 12.27
C ASN A 742 36.24 29.91 12.92
N ASN A 743 35.79 30.62 13.95
CA ASN A 743 36.60 31.54 14.75
C ASN A 743 36.63 31.16 16.23
N GLY A 744 36.35 29.90 16.53
CA GLY A 744 36.25 29.33 17.86
C GLY A 744 35.01 29.73 18.65
N LYS A 745 34.07 30.47 18.03
CA LYS A 745 32.81 30.90 18.65
C LYS A 745 31.59 30.47 17.83
N GLY A 746 31.78 29.55 16.89
CA GLY A 746 30.75 29.09 15.97
C GLY A 746 30.29 30.13 14.97
N ILE A 747 31.15 31.10 14.59
CA ILE A 747 30.87 32.04 13.50
C ILE A 747 31.73 31.65 12.31
N PHE A 748 31.06 31.26 11.23
CA PHE A 748 31.69 30.66 10.06
C PHE A 748 31.90 31.71 8.95
N LEU A 749 33.14 31.81 8.47
CA LEU A 749 33.54 32.68 7.36
C LEU A 749 33.95 31.84 6.16
N LYS A 750 33.45 32.18 4.98
CA LYS A 750 33.75 31.42 3.76
C LYS A 750 35.24 31.51 3.42
N SER A 751 35.88 30.36 3.26
CA SER A 751 37.28 30.29 2.88
C SER A 751 37.49 30.86 1.47
N LYS A 752 38.65 31.49 1.28
CA LYS A 752 39.11 31.96 -0.04
C LYS A 752 39.90 30.89 -0.80
N ALA A 753 40.21 29.76 -0.15
CA ALA A 753 40.89 28.65 -0.79
C ALA A 753 39.99 28.03 -1.86
N ASN A 754 40.60 27.62 -2.98
CA ASN A 754 39.86 26.97 -4.05
C ASN A 754 39.75 25.47 -3.75
N ILE A 755 38.58 25.04 -3.27
CA ILE A 755 38.32 23.63 -2.95
C ILE A 755 38.01 22.86 -4.25
N PRO A 756 38.72 21.76 -4.54
CA PRO A 756 38.43 20.94 -5.72
C PRO A 756 36.97 20.47 -5.75
N THR A 757 36.38 20.43 -6.94
CA THR A 757 34.96 20.11 -7.17
C THR A 757 34.82 19.35 -8.49
N THR A 758 33.82 18.47 -8.60
CA THR A 758 33.50 17.71 -9.83
C THR A 758 32.27 18.22 -10.59
N ASN A 759 31.51 19.19 -10.03
CA ASN A 759 30.24 19.70 -10.57
C ASN A 759 29.17 18.59 -10.76
N ASN A 760 29.22 17.57 -9.90
CA ASN A 760 28.25 16.48 -9.81
C ASN A 760 27.46 16.60 -8.51
N ASN A 761 26.33 15.91 -8.40
CA ASN A 761 25.50 15.89 -7.21
C ASN A 761 26.26 15.26 -6.03
N VAL A 762 26.78 16.08 -5.11
CA VAL A 762 27.55 15.61 -3.95
C VAL A 762 26.60 14.94 -2.95
N SER A 763 26.94 13.76 -2.44
CA SER A 763 26.09 13.00 -1.52
C SER A 763 26.74 12.73 -0.17
N ILE A 764 28.06 12.76 -0.10
CA ILE A 764 28.78 12.46 1.14
C ILE A 764 30.10 13.20 1.21
N ILE A 765 30.44 13.63 2.43
CA ILE A 765 31.74 14.17 2.82
C ILE A 765 32.21 13.34 4.01
N ALA A 766 33.28 12.57 3.83
CA ALA A 766 33.81 11.63 4.82
C ALA A 766 35.27 12.02 5.17
N PRO A 767 35.47 12.88 6.19
CA PRO A 767 36.79 13.31 6.63
C PRO A 767 37.54 12.19 7.38
N HIS A 768 38.82 12.01 7.07
CA HIS A 768 39.74 11.12 7.78
C HIS A 768 41.17 11.33 7.29
N ASP A 769 42.12 11.54 8.19
CA ASP A 769 43.57 11.46 7.94
C ASP A 769 43.94 10.04 7.44
N PHE A 770 43.99 9.83 6.12
CA PHE A 770 44.14 8.49 5.56
C PHE A 770 45.62 8.09 5.43
N ASP A 771 46.56 9.02 5.39
CA ASP A 771 47.98 8.74 5.26
C ASP A 771 48.78 8.85 6.58
N ASN A 772 48.11 9.30 7.65
CA ASN A 772 48.59 9.47 9.02
C ASN A 772 49.68 10.54 9.15
N ASP A 773 49.58 11.64 8.41
CA ASP A 773 50.50 12.79 8.52
C ASP A 773 50.06 13.84 9.55
N GLY A 774 48.84 13.73 10.08
CA GLY A 774 48.31 14.52 11.17
C GLY A 774 47.35 15.62 10.75
N ASP A 775 47.06 15.78 9.46
CA ASP A 775 45.98 16.63 8.97
C ASP A 775 44.80 15.84 8.40
N ILE A 776 43.60 16.40 8.55
CA ILE A 776 42.38 15.70 8.14
C ILE A 776 42.18 15.86 6.64
N ASP A 777 42.34 14.74 5.92
CA ASP A 777 41.95 14.59 4.52
C ASP A 777 40.44 14.35 4.36
N VAL A 778 39.95 14.37 3.11
CA VAL A 778 38.52 14.24 2.83
C VAL A 778 38.23 13.37 1.62
N PHE A 779 37.41 12.34 1.80
CA PHE A 779 36.74 11.67 0.69
C PHE A 779 35.40 12.37 0.39
N ILE A 780 35.18 12.79 -0.86
CA ILE A 780 33.92 13.40 -1.30
C ILE A 780 33.35 12.56 -2.44
N ALA A 781 32.15 12.01 -2.23
CA ALA A 781 31.48 11.21 -3.23
C ALA A 781 30.25 11.92 -3.81
N SER A 782 29.83 11.43 -4.97
CA SER A 782 28.72 11.99 -5.72
C SER A 782 27.73 10.89 -6.05
N ARG A 783 26.44 11.22 -5.99
CA ARG A 783 25.35 10.30 -6.33
C ARG A 783 25.12 10.23 -7.83
N SER A 784 25.14 11.37 -8.54
CA SER A 784 24.78 11.40 -9.97
C SER A 784 25.50 12.48 -10.78
N VAL A 785 25.50 12.29 -12.11
CA VAL A 785 25.75 13.35 -13.08
C VAL A 785 24.41 13.98 -13.44
N ALA A 786 24.27 15.30 -13.23
CA ALA A 786 22.96 15.92 -13.37
C ALA A 786 22.37 15.79 -14.80
N GLY A 787 21.10 15.38 -14.86
CA GLY A 787 20.32 15.18 -16.08
C GLY A 787 20.66 13.90 -16.87
N VAL A 788 21.46 12.97 -16.31
CA VAL A 788 21.73 11.65 -16.93
C VAL A 788 21.93 10.56 -15.86
N TYR A 789 20.84 10.12 -15.25
CA TYR A 789 20.76 9.10 -14.21
C TYR A 789 21.43 7.80 -14.63
N GLY A 790 22.15 7.18 -13.69
CA GLY A 790 22.86 5.94 -13.92
C GLY A 790 24.23 6.10 -14.59
N ILE A 791 24.66 7.28 -15.03
CA ILE A 791 26.06 7.49 -15.42
C ILE A 791 26.91 7.61 -14.15
N ASP A 792 28.05 6.90 -14.14
CA ASP A 792 28.98 6.93 -13.01
C ASP A 792 29.57 8.35 -12.84
N PRO A 793 29.30 9.04 -11.72
CA PRO A 793 29.86 10.36 -11.46
C PRO A 793 31.34 10.26 -11.06
N LYS A 794 32.03 11.40 -11.10
CA LYS A 794 33.39 11.52 -10.58
C LYS A 794 33.37 11.80 -9.08
N HIS A 795 34.30 11.18 -8.36
CA HIS A 795 34.52 11.38 -6.92
C HIS A 795 35.85 12.09 -6.66
N LEU A 796 36.10 12.49 -5.41
CA LEU A 796 37.33 13.14 -4.99
C LEU A 796 37.90 12.45 -3.74
N LEU A 797 39.23 12.37 -3.70
CA LEU A 797 39.99 12.11 -2.48
C LEU A 797 40.95 13.29 -2.34
N LEU A 798 40.71 14.13 -1.34
CA LEU A 798 41.38 15.39 -1.14
C LEU A 798 42.41 15.25 -0.02
N GLU A 799 43.69 15.39 -0.37
CA GLU A 799 44.81 15.47 0.56
C GLU A 799 44.92 16.91 1.05
N ASN A 800 44.93 17.12 2.37
CA ASN A 800 45.08 18.44 3.00
C ASN A 800 46.58 18.81 3.12
N ASP A 801 46.88 20.07 3.45
CA ASP A 801 48.24 20.53 3.77
C ASP A 801 48.38 21.08 5.20
N GLY A 802 47.39 20.77 6.04
CA GLY A 802 47.20 21.31 7.39
C GLY A 802 46.97 22.82 7.45
N LYS A 803 46.65 23.49 6.34
CA LYS A 803 46.33 24.94 6.28
C LYS A 803 45.04 25.21 5.52
N GLY A 804 44.24 24.17 5.30
CA GLY A 804 43.01 24.22 4.53
C GLY A 804 43.17 24.35 3.02
N ASN A 805 44.33 23.97 2.46
CA ASN A 805 44.49 23.82 1.02
C ASN A 805 44.43 22.34 0.63
N PHE A 806 43.52 22.00 -0.29
CA PHE A 806 43.31 20.62 -0.70
C PHE A 806 43.82 20.35 -2.12
N ILE A 807 44.42 19.18 -2.32
CA ILE A 807 44.74 18.64 -3.65
C ILE A 807 43.99 17.33 -3.90
N ASN A 808 43.44 17.14 -5.11
CA ASN A 808 42.79 15.87 -5.45
C ASN A 808 43.83 14.81 -5.84
N VAL A 809 43.93 13.75 -5.05
CA VAL A 809 44.88 12.64 -5.22
C VAL A 809 44.24 11.33 -5.67
N ILE A 810 42.93 11.33 -5.96
CA ILE A 810 42.16 10.09 -6.24
C ILE A 810 42.77 9.22 -7.33
N ASP A 811 43.25 9.80 -8.44
CA ASP A 811 43.81 9.05 -9.57
C ASP A 811 45.15 8.37 -9.22
N LYS A 812 45.87 8.88 -8.22
CA LYS A 812 47.16 8.35 -7.76
C LYS A 812 46.96 7.29 -6.68
N ILE A 813 46.07 7.58 -5.73
CA ILE A 813 45.93 6.86 -4.45
C ILE A 813 44.80 5.82 -4.50
N ALA A 814 43.70 6.13 -5.22
CA ALA A 814 42.45 5.40 -5.13
C ALA A 814 41.73 5.24 -6.50
N PHE A 815 42.49 5.09 -7.60
CA PHE A 815 41.97 5.16 -8.98
C PHE A 815 40.78 4.22 -9.28
N LYS A 816 40.64 3.10 -8.55
CA LYS A 816 39.53 2.16 -8.71
C LYS A 816 38.18 2.73 -8.24
N ILE A 817 38.19 3.72 -7.35
CA ILE A 817 36.96 4.35 -6.84
C ILE A 817 36.22 5.09 -7.96
N ASN A 818 36.93 5.61 -8.97
CA ASN A 818 36.32 6.25 -10.14
C ASN A 818 35.35 5.35 -10.95
N ALA A 819 35.30 4.04 -10.68
CA ALA A 819 34.45 3.07 -11.36
C ALA A 819 33.36 2.46 -10.44
N VAL A 820 33.15 3.01 -9.23
CA VAL A 820 32.18 2.47 -8.26
C VAL A 820 30.74 2.87 -8.60
N GLY A 821 30.56 4.08 -9.13
CA GLY A 821 29.27 4.59 -9.58
C GLY A 821 28.58 5.50 -8.57
N MET A 822 27.29 5.30 -8.36
CA MET A 822 26.39 6.26 -7.70
C MET A 822 26.42 6.13 -6.16
N ILE A 823 27.38 6.76 -5.50
CA ILE A 823 27.59 6.61 -4.04
C ILE A 823 26.56 7.43 -3.25
N THR A 824 25.99 6.83 -2.22
CA THR A 824 24.99 7.45 -1.32
C THR A 824 25.50 7.59 0.11
N ALA A 825 26.38 6.68 0.57
CA ALA A 825 27.00 6.77 1.88
C ALA A 825 28.41 6.18 1.89
N ALA A 826 29.24 6.70 2.79
CA ALA A 826 30.61 6.26 3.00
C ALA A 826 31.01 6.42 4.48
N VAL A 827 31.83 5.51 4.98
CA VAL A 827 32.35 5.54 6.36
C VAL A 827 33.78 5.03 6.41
N TRP A 828 34.59 5.60 7.29
CA TRP A 828 35.95 5.15 7.60
C TRP A 828 35.94 4.29 8.87
N GLU A 829 36.32 3.02 8.76
CA GLU A 829 36.38 2.10 9.90
C GLU A 829 37.44 1.02 9.70
N ASP A 830 38.06 0.56 10.79
CA ASP A 830 39.04 -0.54 10.77
C ASP A 830 38.31 -1.89 10.65
N VAL A 831 38.21 -2.44 9.43
CA VAL A 831 37.40 -3.64 9.14
C VAL A 831 38.18 -4.92 9.39
N ASP A 832 39.51 -4.88 9.30
CA ASP A 832 40.38 -6.04 9.48
C ASP A 832 41.30 -5.99 10.70
N ASN A 833 41.03 -5.05 11.62
CA ASN A 833 41.69 -4.87 12.90
C ASN A 833 43.21 -4.66 12.77
N ASP A 834 43.65 -3.93 11.75
CA ASP A 834 45.07 -3.59 11.53
C ASP A 834 45.47 -2.21 12.06
N ALA A 835 44.56 -1.57 12.81
CA ALA A 835 44.65 -0.23 13.39
C ALA A 835 44.68 0.91 12.35
N LYS A 836 44.34 0.64 11.09
CA LYS A 836 44.08 1.66 10.06
C LYS A 836 42.64 1.58 9.63
N LYS A 837 41.99 2.74 9.47
CA LYS A 837 40.62 2.76 8.97
C LYS A 837 40.63 2.57 7.45
N ASP A 838 39.75 1.68 7.01
CA ASP A 838 39.42 1.42 5.63
C ASP A 838 38.22 2.26 5.21
N LEU A 839 38.09 2.52 3.91
CA LEU A 839 36.94 3.23 3.35
C LEU A 839 35.88 2.22 2.91
N ILE A 840 34.70 2.27 3.52
CA ILE A 840 33.53 1.47 3.13
C ILE A 840 32.54 2.38 2.41
N ILE A 841 32.04 1.95 1.27
CA ILE A 841 31.11 2.73 0.44
C ILE A 841 29.92 1.88 -0.02
N VAL A 842 28.77 2.55 -0.12
CA VAL A 842 27.52 1.98 -0.63
C VAL A 842 26.84 2.98 -1.57
N GLY A 843 25.93 2.50 -2.41
CA GLY A 843 25.31 3.33 -3.44
C GLY A 843 24.11 2.71 -4.14
N ASP A 844 23.56 3.49 -5.06
CA ASP A 844 22.53 3.04 -5.99
C ASP A 844 23.14 2.12 -7.07
N TRP A 845 22.44 1.02 -7.37
CA TRP A 845 22.81 0.06 -8.41
C TRP A 845 24.19 -0.57 -8.25
N THR A 846 24.71 -0.62 -7.03
CA THR A 846 26.05 -1.14 -6.71
C THR A 846 26.00 -2.06 -5.49
N SER A 847 27.10 -2.73 -5.21
CA SER A 847 27.28 -3.56 -4.01
C SER A 847 28.06 -2.81 -2.94
N PRO A 848 27.95 -3.17 -1.64
CA PRO A 848 28.83 -2.63 -0.62
C PRO A 848 30.29 -3.00 -0.91
N MET A 849 31.17 -2.00 -0.92
CA MET A 849 32.58 -2.17 -1.24
C MET A 849 33.48 -1.67 -0.12
N ILE A 850 34.60 -2.37 0.10
CA ILE A 850 35.62 -2.02 1.09
C ILE A 850 36.92 -1.71 0.35
N PHE A 851 37.56 -0.59 0.70
CA PHE A 851 38.85 -0.18 0.18
C PHE A 851 39.86 -0.12 1.31
N LYS A 852 40.77 -1.10 1.31
CA LYS A 852 41.78 -1.24 2.35
C LYS A 852 42.78 -0.10 2.29
N ASN A 853 43.03 0.54 3.43
CA ASN A 853 43.99 1.62 3.55
C ASN A 853 45.38 1.11 3.95
N SER A 854 46.37 1.36 3.10
CA SER A 854 47.77 1.06 3.40
C SER A 854 48.54 2.22 4.05
N GLY A 855 47.94 3.41 4.13
CA GLY A 855 48.59 4.70 4.42
C GLY A 855 49.25 5.35 3.19
N ARG A 856 49.14 4.71 2.01
CA ARG A 856 49.66 5.25 0.75
C ARG A 856 48.75 5.02 -0.45
N ARG A 857 47.82 4.08 -0.33
CA ARG A 857 46.89 3.65 -1.37
C ARG A 857 45.65 3.07 -0.72
N LEU A 858 44.52 3.28 -1.40
CA LEU A 858 43.27 2.58 -1.16
C LEU A 858 43.13 1.46 -2.20
N THR A 859 43.14 0.21 -1.76
CA THR A 859 43.00 -0.94 -2.67
C THR A 859 41.76 -1.75 -2.35
N THR A 860 41.03 -2.16 -3.39
CA THR A 860 39.83 -3.00 -3.23
C THR A 860 40.12 -4.21 -2.34
N TYR A 861 39.34 -4.35 -1.28
CA TYR A 861 39.36 -5.49 -0.38
C TYR A 861 38.30 -6.49 -0.84
N LYS A 862 38.71 -7.74 -1.04
CA LYS A 862 37.82 -8.77 -1.59
C LYS A 862 36.85 -9.23 -0.50
N SER A 863 35.55 -9.11 -0.76
CA SER A 863 34.49 -9.58 0.13
C SER A 863 33.40 -10.32 -0.63
N ASN A 864 32.59 -11.12 0.05
CA ASN A 864 31.33 -11.66 -0.49
C ASN A 864 30.20 -10.61 -0.58
N LEU A 865 30.39 -9.40 -0.03
CA LEU A 865 29.44 -8.30 -0.19
C LEU A 865 29.25 -7.88 -1.66
N SER A 866 30.23 -8.15 -2.53
CA SER A 866 30.16 -7.85 -3.97
C SER A 866 28.99 -8.54 -4.70
N ASP A 867 28.40 -9.56 -4.10
CA ASP A 867 27.30 -10.34 -4.69
C ASP A 867 25.93 -9.68 -4.47
N TYR A 868 25.88 -8.60 -3.67
CA TYR A 868 24.65 -7.95 -3.20
C TYR A 868 24.47 -6.55 -3.79
N ASN A 869 24.06 -6.48 -5.06
CA ASN A 869 23.81 -5.19 -5.72
C ASN A 869 22.41 -4.67 -5.34
N GLY A 870 22.34 -3.46 -4.79
CA GLY A 870 21.15 -2.91 -4.17
C GLY A 870 20.93 -1.43 -4.46
N PHE A 871 19.93 -0.87 -3.79
CA PHE A 871 19.67 0.57 -3.71
C PHE A 871 20.05 1.04 -2.31
N TRP A 872 21.33 0.89 -1.99
CA TRP A 872 21.83 1.15 -0.64
C TRP A 872 21.79 2.65 -0.39
N ASN A 873 21.18 3.06 0.73
CA ASN A 873 21.04 4.47 1.10
C ASN A 873 21.91 4.84 2.31
N ALA A 874 22.21 3.87 3.20
CA ALA A 874 22.89 4.15 4.47
C ALA A 874 23.82 3.01 4.90
N ILE A 875 24.86 3.36 5.64
CA ILE A 875 25.76 2.39 6.29
C ILE A 875 26.22 2.91 7.66
N THR A 876 26.24 2.01 8.65
CA THR A 876 26.93 2.23 9.93
C THR A 876 27.77 1.00 10.26
N CYS A 877 28.98 1.21 10.78
CA CYS A 877 29.87 0.14 11.22
C CYS A 877 29.92 0.09 12.76
N VAL A 878 29.62 -1.07 13.33
CA VAL A 878 29.57 -1.27 14.78
C VAL A 878 29.76 -2.75 15.09
N ASP A 879 30.39 -3.08 16.22
CA ASP A 879 30.47 -4.46 16.71
C ASP A 879 29.11 -4.83 17.34
N LEU A 880 28.27 -5.58 16.63
CA LEU A 880 26.89 -5.87 17.06
C LEU A 880 26.80 -7.09 17.98
N ASN A 881 27.81 -7.96 17.95
CA ASN A 881 27.84 -9.20 18.70
C ASN A 881 28.94 -9.23 19.78
N ASN A 882 29.66 -8.13 19.96
CA ASN A 882 30.78 -7.94 20.89
C ASN A 882 31.93 -8.95 20.68
N ASP A 883 32.22 -9.32 19.42
CA ASP A 883 33.32 -10.23 19.08
C ASP A 883 34.63 -9.53 18.72
N GLY A 884 34.63 -8.19 18.74
CA GLY A 884 35.77 -7.34 18.42
C GLY A 884 35.97 -7.10 16.92
N MET A 885 35.09 -7.60 16.05
CA MET A 885 35.07 -7.28 14.63
C MET A 885 33.92 -6.32 14.31
N LYS A 886 34.16 -5.40 13.38
CA LYS A 886 33.16 -4.42 12.95
C LYS A 886 32.17 -5.06 11.98
N ASP A 887 30.89 -5.07 12.36
CA ASP A 887 29.77 -5.48 11.52
C ASP A 887 29.17 -4.27 10.80
N PHE A 888 28.40 -4.51 9.73
CA PHE A 888 27.71 -3.43 9.01
C PHE A 888 26.21 -3.52 9.19
N VAL A 889 25.58 -2.37 9.45
CA VAL A 889 24.14 -2.17 9.29
C VAL A 889 23.95 -1.42 7.98
N LEU A 890 23.19 -2.01 7.06
CA LEU A 890 23.03 -1.51 5.68
C LEU A 890 21.56 -1.19 5.41
N GLY A 891 21.29 0.10 5.18
CA GLY A 891 19.97 0.60 4.81
C GLY A 891 19.78 0.53 3.30
N ASN A 892 18.65 -0.02 2.86
CA ASN A 892 18.30 -0.23 1.45
C ASN A 892 16.86 0.26 1.20
N ARG A 893 16.32 0.03 0.00
CA ARG A 893 14.99 0.49 -0.42
C ARG A 893 13.81 -0.21 0.28
N GLY A 894 14.02 -1.37 0.87
CA GLY A 894 12.93 -2.20 1.41
C GLY A 894 12.17 -2.93 0.30
N THR A 895 11.24 -3.81 0.68
CA THR A 895 10.55 -4.73 -0.24
C THR A 895 9.07 -4.41 -0.46
N ASN A 896 8.57 -3.30 0.10
CA ASN A 896 7.26 -2.74 -0.23
C ASN A 896 7.29 -1.94 -1.55
N THR A 897 7.80 -2.57 -2.62
CA THR A 897 7.96 -1.93 -3.93
C THR A 897 7.29 -2.77 -5.01
N THR A 898 6.95 -2.14 -6.14
CA THR A 898 6.19 -2.78 -7.24
C THR A 898 6.96 -3.89 -7.99
N TYR A 899 8.24 -4.08 -7.69
CA TYR A 899 9.12 -5.10 -8.26
C TYR A 899 10.08 -5.62 -7.18
N LYS A 900 10.26 -6.94 -7.09
CA LYS A 900 11.10 -7.60 -6.07
C LYS A 900 12.28 -8.32 -6.73
N PRO A 901 13.39 -7.61 -7.01
CA PRO A 901 14.54 -8.20 -7.68
C PRO A 901 15.22 -9.22 -6.78
N VAL A 902 15.66 -10.32 -7.36
CA VAL A 902 16.43 -11.38 -6.71
C VAL A 902 17.54 -11.85 -7.65
N THR A 903 18.55 -12.56 -7.16
CA THR A 903 19.69 -13.03 -7.98
C THR A 903 19.28 -13.77 -9.26
N GLY A 904 18.19 -14.54 -9.23
CA GLY A 904 17.67 -15.24 -10.42
C GLY A 904 16.81 -14.39 -11.37
N ASN A 905 16.23 -13.29 -10.87
CA ASN A 905 15.37 -12.36 -11.60
C ASN A 905 15.75 -10.92 -11.22
N PRO A 906 16.89 -10.41 -11.70
CA PRO A 906 17.36 -9.09 -11.34
C PRO A 906 16.50 -7.99 -11.96
N LEU A 907 16.59 -6.80 -11.37
CA LEU A 907 16.25 -5.57 -12.05
C LEU A 907 17.48 -5.09 -12.82
N LYS A 908 17.30 -4.61 -14.05
CA LYS A 908 18.39 -4.06 -14.86
C LYS A 908 18.07 -2.65 -15.33
N LEU A 909 19.11 -1.82 -15.46
CA LEU A 909 19.05 -0.51 -16.09
C LEU A 909 19.95 -0.51 -17.31
N PHE A 910 19.41 -0.10 -18.46
CA PHE A 910 20.17 0.12 -19.68
C PHE A 910 20.21 1.60 -20.00
N ILE A 911 21.41 2.13 -20.27
CA ILE A 911 21.62 3.55 -20.49
C ILE A 911 22.35 3.74 -21.82
N ASN A 912 21.71 4.44 -22.75
CA ASN A 912 22.25 4.72 -24.07
C ASN A 912 21.45 5.83 -24.76
N ASP A 913 21.98 6.35 -25.87
CA ASP A 913 21.20 7.06 -26.88
C ASP A 913 20.65 6.02 -27.86
N PHE A 914 19.41 5.56 -27.65
CA PHE A 914 18.90 4.35 -28.31
C PHE A 914 18.54 4.57 -29.78
N ASP A 915 18.34 5.81 -30.22
CA ASP A 915 18.05 6.15 -31.62
C ASP A 915 19.01 7.18 -32.24
N ASN A 916 20.14 7.46 -31.57
CA ASN A 916 21.21 8.36 -32.00
C ASN A 916 20.73 9.80 -32.24
N ASN A 917 19.86 10.30 -31.37
CA ASN A 917 19.29 11.64 -31.47
C ASN A 917 20.05 12.70 -30.63
N GLY A 918 21.04 12.28 -29.82
CA GLY A 918 21.83 13.13 -28.92
C GLY A 918 21.30 13.18 -27.47
N THR A 919 20.19 12.50 -27.18
CA THR A 919 19.61 12.35 -25.83
C THR A 919 19.99 10.97 -25.29
N ILE A 920 20.24 10.88 -23.98
CA ILE A 920 20.55 9.60 -23.34
C ILE A 920 19.34 9.19 -22.53
N GLU A 921 18.82 8.00 -22.80
CA GLU A 921 17.69 7.42 -22.09
C GLU A 921 18.12 6.35 -21.09
N GLN A 922 17.29 6.14 -20.06
CA GLN A 922 17.49 5.18 -18.99
C GLN A 922 16.29 4.22 -18.96
N ILE A 923 16.46 3.00 -19.47
CA ILE A 923 15.38 2.01 -19.58
C ILE A 923 15.58 0.93 -18.52
N ALA A 924 14.69 0.91 -17.53
CA ALA A 924 14.66 -0.12 -16.51
C ALA A 924 13.82 -1.32 -16.96
N THR A 925 14.30 -2.54 -16.68
CA THR A 925 13.63 -3.79 -17.02
C THR A 925 13.53 -4.71 -15.83
N ARG A 926 12.42 -5.46 -15.72
CA ARG A 926 12.27 -6.60 -14.81
C ARG A 926 12.47 -7.91 -15.55
N SER A 927 13.04 -8.91 -14.88
CA SER A 927 13.11 -10.27 -15.42
C SER A 927 11.81 -11.03 -15.17
N VAL A 928 11.15 -11.49 -16.24
CA VAL A 928 9.95 -12.35 -16.19
C VAL A 928 10.24 -13.59 -17.03
N ASN A 929 10.21 -14.77 -16.41
CA ASN A 929 10.54 -16.05 -17.08
C ASN A 929 11.88 -16.02 -17.85
N GLY A 930 12.90 -15.37 -17.25
CA GLY A 930 14.23 -15.21 -17.85
C GLY A 930 14.34 -14.18 -18.97
N LYS A 931 13.28 -13.39 -19.24
CA LYS A 931 13.25 -12.33 -20.24
C LYS A 931 13.26 -10.95 -19.60
N ASP A 932 13.99 -10.00 -20.18
CA ASP A 932 14.00 -8.62 -19.71
C ASP A 932 12.84 -7.84 -20.34
N LEU A 933 11.82 -7.54 -19.55
CA LEU A 933 10.66 -6.75 -19.98
C LEU A 933 10.81 -5.31 -19.46
N PRO A 934 10.69 -4.28 -20.32
CA PRO A 934 10.70 -2.89 -19.87
C PRO A 934 9.60 -2.62 -18.84
N LEU A 935 9.90 -1.80 -17.83
CA LEU A 935 8.91 -1.33 -16.86
C LEU A 935 8.00 -0.24 -17.44
N ASN A 936 8.53 0.55 -18.38
CA ASN A 936 7.81 1.65 -19.00
C ASN A 936 6.65 1.16 -19.88
N LEU A 937 5.61 1.97 -19.99
CA LEU A 937 4.54 1.74 -20.96
C LEU A 937 4.99 2.11 -22.38
N LYS A 938 4.29 1.57 -23.38
CA LYS A 938 4.57 1.84 -24.80
C LYS A 938 4.64 3.35 -25.11
N GLN A 939 3.69 4.12 -24.58
CA GLN A 939 3.60 5.56 -24.84
C GLN A 939 4.80 6.32 -24.27
N GLU A 940 5.27 5.95 -23.07
CA GLU A 940 6.42 6.58 -22.43
C GLU A 940 7.69 6.38 -23.26
N LEU A 941 7.97 5.13 -23.67
CA LEU A 941 9.09 4.84 -24.56
C LEU A 941 8.94 5.52 -25.92
N ALA A 942 7.75 5.50 -26.51
CA ALA A 942 7.49 6.12 -27.81
C ALA A 942 7.60 7.64 -27.81
N LYS A 943 7.37 8.31 -26.66
CA LYS A 943 7.53 9.75 -26.49
C LYS A 943 9.00 10.16 -26.57
N GLN A 944 9.91 9.34 -26.02
CA GLN A 944 11.35 9.60 -26.00
C GLN A 944 12.06 9.02 -27.23
N ILE A 945 11.62 7.86 -27.71
CA ILE A 945 12.24 7.09 -28.81
C ILE A 945 11.18 6.87 -29.91
N PRO A 946 11.02 7.80 -30.87
CA PRO A 946 9.96 7.74 -31.89
C PRO A 946 9.94 6.46 -32.74
N SER A 947 11.07 5.75 -32.85
CA SER A 947 11.15 4.48 -33.58
C SER A 947 10.30 3.37 -32.97
N ILE A 948 10.04 3.41 -31.64
CA ILE A 948 9.19 2.46 -30.93
C ILE A 948 7.77 2.48 -31.48
N LYS A 949 7.22 3.68 -31.74
CA LYS A 949 5.87 3.87 -32.30
C LYS A 949 5.71 3.23 -33.68
N LYS A 950 6.76 3.28 -34.51
CA LYS A 950 6.73 2.76 -35.90
C LYS A 950 6.84 1.24 -35.95
N LYS A 951 7.59 0.64 -35.02
CA LYS A 951 7.87 -0.82 -34.99
C LYS A 951 6.83 -1.61 -34.20
N ASN A 952 6.09 -0.98 -33.29
CA ASN A 952 5.08 -1.61 -32.45
C ASN A 952 3.75 -0.84 -32.60
N LEU A 953 2.94 -1.24 -33.58
CA LEU A 953 1.74 -0.47 -33.95
C LEU A 953 0.66 -0.52 -32.86
N THR A 954 0.43 -1.69 -32.25
CA THR A 954 -0.56 -1.89 -31.19
C THR A 954 0.09 -1.94 -29.80
N TYR A 955 -0.70 -1.82 -28.72
CA TYR A 955 -0.21 -2.07 -27.35
C TYR A 955 -0.01 -3.56 -27.14
N ALA A 956 -0.89 -4.39 -27.69
CA ALA A 956 -0.74 -5.84 -27.69
C ALA A 956 0.61 -6.28 -28.26
N ASP A 957 1.04 -5.72 -29.40
CA ASP A 957 2.35 -6.02 -30.00
C ASP A 957 3.52 -5.67 -29.07
N TYR A 958 3.46 -4.52 -28.39
CA TYR A 958 4.50 -4.06 -27.48
C TYR A 958 4.55 -4.88 -26.18
N SER A 959 3.38 -5.25 -25.65
CA SER A 959 3.21 -5.84 -24.33
C SER A 959 4.02 -7.13 -24.10
N THR A 960 4.34 -7.85 -25.18
CA THR A 960 5.09 -9.11 -25.13
C THR A 960 6.57 -8.98 -25.51
N LYS A 961 7.02 -7.78 -25.91
CA LYS A 961 8.39 -7.55 -26.39
C LYS A 961 9.37 -7.45 -25.24
N THR A 962 10.43 -8.23 -25.35
CA THR A 962 11.63 -8.06 -24.53
C THR A 962 12.42 -6.83 -24.95
N PHE A 963 13.22 -6.31 -24.03
CA PHE A 963 14.18 -5.25 -24.33
C PHE A 963 15.07 -5.60 -25.53
N GLN A 964 15.50 -6.87 -25.62
CA GLN A 964 16.34 -7.36 -26.70
C GLN A 964 15.63 -7.43 -28.06
N GLU A 965 14.31 -7.46 -28.09
CA GLU A 965 13.52 -7.40 -29.32
C GLU A 965 13.19 -5.97 -29.75
N LEU A 966 13.26 -5.01 -28.84
CA LEU A 966 13.00 -3.59 -29.12
C LEU A 966 14.20 -2.90 -29.78
N PHE A 967 15.42 -3.33 -29.45
CA PHE A 967 16.67 -2.69 -29.88
C PHE A 967 17.60 -3.65 -30.63
N SER A 968 18.52 -3.11 -31.44
CA SER A 968 19.52 -3.94 -32.13
C SER A 968 20.56 -4.46 -31.14
N LYS A 969 21.15 -5.62 -31.45
CA LYS A 969 22.22 -6.22 -30.64
C LYS A 969 23.38 -5.26 -30.39
N GLU A 970 23.78 -4.50 -31.40
CA GLU A 970 24.86 -3.50 -31.31
C GLU A 970 24.55 -2.39 -30.30
N VAL A 971 23.33 -1.85 -30.31
CA VAL A 971 22.90 -0.81 -29.35
C VAL A 971 22.93 -1.37 -27.92
N ILE A 972 22.49 -2.62 -27.74
CA ILE A 972 22.48 -3.29 -26.44
C ILE A 972 23.90 -3.52 -25.92
N GLU A 973 24.81 -4.04 -26.75
CA GLU A 973 26.21 -4.30 -26.38
C GLU A 973 26.98 -3.01 -26.05
N ASN A 974 26.58 -1.87 -26.63
CA ASN A 974 27.15 -0.56 -26.35
C ASN A 974 26.45 0.18 -25.19
N SER A 975 25.39 -0.37 -24.60
CA SER A 975 24.68 0.27 -23.49
C SER A 975 25.43 0.05 -22.17
N ILE A 976 25.44 1.06 -21.31
CA ILE A 976 25.83 0.85 -19.91
C ILE A 976 24.72 0.03 -19.26
N GLN A 977 25.10 -1.05 -18.58
CA GLN A 977 24.17 -1.91 -17.87
C GLN A 977 24.44 -1.88 -16.36
N LYS A 978 23.40 -1.65 -15.57
CA LYS A 978 23.43 -1.81 -14.11
C LYS A 978 22.43 -2.86 -13.65
N ILE A 979 22.68 -3.46 -12.48
CA ILE A 979 21.92 -4.59 -11.97
C ILE A 979 21.62 -4.39 -10.48
N VAL A 980 20.41 -4.77 -10.06
CA VAL A 980 20.02 -4.93 -8.65
C VAL A 980 19.48 -6.34 -8.42
N THR A 981 19.90 -6.95 -7.31
CA THR A 981 19.57 -8.32 -6.90
C THR A 981 19.04 -8.42 -5.47
N ILE A 982 19.05 -7.32 -4.71
CA ILE A 982 18.55 -7.26 -3.32
C ILE A 982 17.97 -5.88 -3.02
N GLN A 983 16.90 -5.82 -2.24
CA GLN A 983 16.32 -4.55 -1.75
C GLN A 983 16.18 -4.51 -0.23
N GLU A 984 16.35 -5.65 0.43
CA GLU A 984 16.28 -5.77 1.87
C GLU A 984 17.35 -4.91 2.54
N SER A 985 16.95 -4.23 3.61
CA SER A 985 17.89 -3.69 4.59
C SER A 985 18.41 -4.83 5.45
N VAL A 986 19.73 -4.90 5.65
CA VAL A 986 20.41 -6.07 6.23
C VAL A 986 21.43 -5.67 7.28
N VAL A 987 21.79 -6.63 8.13
CA VAL A 987 23.05 -6.62 8.88
C VAL A 987 24.02 -7.61 8.25
N ALA A 988 25.28 -7.21 8.12
CA ALA A 988 26.38 -8.02 7.64
C ALA A 988 27.32 -8.30 8.81
N ILE A 989 27.21 -9.49 9.42
CA ILE A 989 28.04 -9.89 10.55
C ILE A 989 29.40 -10.35 10.04
N ASN A 990 30.45 -9.68 10.45
CA ASN A 990 31.83 -9.92 10.02
C ASN A 990 32.35 -11.22 10.62
N LYS A 991 32.84 -12.11 9.77
CA LYS A 991 33.47 -13.40 10.16
C LYS A 991 34.98 -13.39 9.90
N GLY A 992 35.54 -12.22 9.62
CA GLY A 992 36.93 -12.01 9.24
C GLY A 992 37.24 -12.35 7.78
N ASN A 993 38.41 -11.88 7.31
CA ASN A 993 38.94 -12.16 5.97
C ASN A 993 37.96 -11.84 4.82
N GLY A 994 37.19 -10.76 4.97
CA GLY A 994 36.20 -10.32 3.99
C GLY A 994 34.97 -11.22 3.86
N LYS A 995 34.73 -12.12 4.81
CA LYS A 995 33.52 -12.94 4.87
C LYS A 995 32.51 -12.33 5.82
N PHE A 996 31.31 -12.09 5.31
CA PHE A 996 30.17 -11.60 6.08
C PHE A 996 28.99 -12.56 6.01
N GLU A 997 28.32 -12.76 7.14
CA GLU A 997 27.01 -13.41 7.22
C GLU A 997 25.92 -12.34 7.08
N ILE A 998 25.14 -12.42 6.00
CA ILE A 998 24.10 -11.43 5.69
C ILE A 998 22.76 -11.89 6.30
N LYS A 999 22.15 -11.03 7.11
CA LYS A 999 20.83 -11.26 7.72
C LYS A 999 19.91 -10.09 7.41
N ALA A 1000 18.71 -10.36 6.91
CA ALA A 1000 17.70 -9.32 6.76
C ALA A 1000 17.27 -8.78 8.13
N LEU A 1001 17.08 -7.47 8.22
CA LEU A 1001 16.41 -6.84 9.36
C LEU A 1001 14.93 -7.25 9.43
N PRO A 1002 14.26 -7.12 10.60
CA PRO A 1002 12.86 -7.50 10.77
C PRO A 1002 11.92 -6.94 9.69
N LYS A 1003 10.80 -7.62 9.44
CA LYS A 1003 9.84 -7.28 8.36
C LYS A 1003 9.36 -5.84 8.42
N GLU A 1004 9.20 -5.29 9.62
CA GLU A 1004 8.75 -3.91 9.89
C GLU A 1004 9.72 -2.87 9.32
N VAL A 1005 10.99 -3.22 9.15
CA VAL A 1005 12.01 -2.37 8.51
C VAL A 1005 11.88 -2.38 6.99
N GLN A 1006 11.34 -3.46 6.42
CA GLN A 1006 11.27 -3.66 4.98
C GLN A 1006 10.05 -3.00 4.33
N TYR A 1007 9.14 -2.42 5.13
CA TYR A 1007 7.93 -1.73 4.66
C TYR A 1007 8.21 -0.41 3.96
N SER A 1008 9.44 0.12 4.09
CA SER A 1008 9.88 1.33 3.41
C SER A 1008 11.40 1.33 3.26
N ALA A 1009 11.96 2.39 2.69
CA ALA A 1009 13.39 2.61 2.63
C ALA A 1009 13.97 2.94 4.01
N VAL A 1010 15.22 2.54 4.25
CA VAL A 1010 16.05 3.00 5.38
C VAL A 1010 17.13 3.92 4.83
N ASN A 1011 17.04 5.21 5.17
CA ASN A 1011 18.00 6.24 4.73
C ASN A 1011 18.92 6.70 5.87
N ALA A 1012 18.55 6.44 7.12
CA ALA A 1012 19.30 6.87 8.29
C ALA A 1012 19.37 5.76 9.34
N ILE A 1013 20.56 5.59 9.92
CA ILE A 1013 20.88 4.57 10.91
C ILE A 1013 21.64 5.23 12.06
N CYS A 1014 21.16 5.04 13.28
CA CYS A 1014 21.83 5.44 14.49
C CYS A 1014 21.93 4.23 15.43
N THR A 1015 23.07 4.05 16.08
CA THR A 1015 23.33 2.95 17.01
C THR A 1015 23.50 3.50 18.43
N MET A 1016 22.79 2.90 19.39
CA MET A 1016 22.99 3.20 20.82
C MET A 1016 22.46 2.06 21.68
N ASP A 1017 22.90 1.97 22.93
CA ASP A 1017 22.25 1.11 23.93
C ASP A 1017 21.00 1.84 24.47
N VAL A 1018 19.85 1.55 23.86
CA VAL A 1018 18.59 2.27 24.15
C VAL A 1018 18.02 1.78 25.48
N ASN A 1019 18.17 0.49 25.77
CA ASN A 1019 17.57 -0.16 26.93
C ASN A 1019 18.51 -0.27 28.16
N GLY A 1020 19.81 0.00 28.00
CA GLY A 1020 20.85 -0.04 29.03
C GLY A 1020 21.35 -1.45 29.39
N ASP A 1021 21.32 -2.41 28.48
CA ASP A 1021 21.76 -3.80 28.69
C ASP A 1021 23.20 -4.10 28.23
N GLY A 1022 23.87 -3.10 27.65
CA GLY A 1022 25.24 -3.21 27.12
C GLY A 1022 25.31 -3.80 25.70
N ILE A 1023 24.19 -4.04 25.03
CA ILE A 1023 24.12 -4.46 23.64
C ILE A 1023 23.72 -3.25 22.78
N MET A 1024 24.29 -3.15 21.58
CA MET A 1024 23.94 -2.07 20.66
C MET A 1024 22.57 -2.33 20.01
N ASP A 1025 21.67 -1.36 20.15
CA ASP A 1025 20.37 -1.31 19.49
C ASP A 1025 20.43 -0.38 18.27
N LEU A 1026 19.41 -0.45 17.41
CA LEU A 1026 19.31 0.37 16.20
C LEU A 1026 18.12 1.33 16.28
N ILE A 1027 18.33 2.57 15.89
CA ILE A 1027 17.31 3.57 15.60
C ILE A 1027 17.38 3.88 14.11
N LEU A 1028 16.31 3.59 13.39
CA LEU A 1028 16.25 3.68 11.94
C LEU A 1028 15.18 4.68 11.50
N GLY A 1029 15.46 5.39 10.42
CA GLY A 1029 14.50 6.24 9.72
C GLY A 1029 14.66 6.14 8.21
N GLY A 1030 13.62 6.49 7.48
CA GLY A 1030 13.68 6.58 6.03
C GLY A 1030 12.39 7.11 5.44
N ASN A 1031 11.77 6.33 4.55
CA ASN A 1031 10.81 6.78 3.52
C ASN A 1031 11.47 7.44 2.30
N GLN A 1032 10.79 7.34 1.15
CA GLN A 1032 11.21 7.95 -0.11
C GLN A 1032 9.97 8.35 -0.92
N TYR A 1033 9.80 9.64 -1.18
CA TYR A 1033 8.54 10.17 -1.70
C TYR A 1033 8.52 10.46 -3.20
N GLU A 1034 9.69 10.59 -3.83
CA GLU A 1034 9.87 11.21 -5.14
C GLU A 1034 9.68 10.25 -6.32
N PHE A 1035 8.77 9.28 -6.19
CA PHE A 1035 8.48 8.30 -7.24
C PHE A 1035 7.39 8.80 -8.19
N LYS A 1036 7.45 8.37 -9.46
CA LYS A 1036 6.29 8.50 -10.35
C LYS A 1036 5.08 7.75 -9.80
N PRO A 1037 3.84 8.21 -10.10
CA PRO A 1037 2.62 7.54 -9.63
C PRO A 1037 2.56 6.04 -9.93
N GLN A 1038 3.12 5.61 -11.07
CA GLN A 1038 3.23 4.20 -11.45
C GLN A 1038 3.93 3.29 -10.42
N PHE A 1039 4.85 3.84 -9.62
CA PHE A 1039 5.69 3.05 -8.72
C PHE A 1039 5.30 3.13 -7.25
N SER A 1040 4.34 4.00 -6.90
CA SER A 1040 3.99 4.40 -5.53
C SER A 1040 5.18 5.02 -4.77
N ARG A 1041 4.89 5.86 -3.78
CA ARG A 1041 5.90 6.29 -2.81
C ARG A 1041 6.17 5.19 -1.77
N LEU A 1042 7.27 5.32 -1.05
CA LEU A 1042 7.61 4.49 0.11
C LEU A 1042 7.41 5.31 1.38
N ASP A 1043 6.31 5.09 2.09
CA ASP A 1043 5.89 5.93 3.23
C ASP A 1043 5.46 5.14 4.48
N SER A 1044 5.68 3.82 4.50
CA SER A 1044 5.31 2.92 5.60
C SER A 1044 6.43 2.71 6.61
N ASN A 1045 7.09 3.78 7.03
CA ASN A 1045 8.04 3.79 8.14
C ASN A 1045 7.79 5.02 9.03
N TYR A 1046 7.43 4.79 10.28
CA TYR A 1046 7.21 5.85 11.27
C TYR A 1046 8.38 6.01 12.25
N GLY A 1047 9.59 5.65 11.83
CA GLY A 1047 10.74 5.43 12.70
C GLY A 1047 10.71 4.06 13.37
N SER A 1048 11.87 3.40 13.45
CA SER A 1048 12.00 2.05 14.02
C SER A 1048 13.07 2.02 15.10
N VAL A 1049 12.74 1.41 16.24
CA VAL A 1049 13.71 1.06 17.28
C VAL A 1049 13.81 -0.45 17.33
N LEU A 1050 15.01 -0.99 17.15
CA LEU A 1050 15.27 -2.43 17.15
C LEU A 1050 16.18 -2.79 18.31
N LEU A 1051 15.71 -3.68 19.18
CA LEU A 1051 16.53 -4.21 20.26
C LEU A 1051 17.48 -5.28 19.75
N GLY A 1052 18.77 -5.12 20.01
CA GLY A 1052 19.81 -6.07 19.67
C GLY A 1052 19.85 -7.28 20.59
N SER A 1053 20.54 -8.33 20.15
CA SER A 1053 20.88 -9.48 20.99
C SER A 1053 22.31 -9.92 20.75
N ALA A 1054 22.91 -10.64 21.71
CA ALA A 1054 24.33 -11.04 21.69
C ALA A 1054 24.77 -11.88 20.48
N ASN A 1055 23.85 -12.36 19.64
CA ASN A 1055 24.13 -13.08 18.39
C ASN A 1055 23.96 -12.22 17.12
N GLY A 1056 23.82 -10.89 17.28
CA GLY A 1056 23.59 -9.96 16.18
C GLY A 1056 22.23 -10.12 15.50
N ASN A 1057 21.19 -10.47 16.26
CA ASN A 1057 19.80 -10.46 15.79
C ASN A 1057 19.07 -9.25 16.38
N PHE A 1058 17.95 -8.87 15.75
CA PHE A 1058 17.20 -7.67 16.12
C PHE A 1058 15.71 -7.96 16.24
N THR A 1059 15.06 -7.33 17.22
CA THR A 1059 13.60 -7.38 17.41
C THR A 1059 13.03 -5.97 17.38
N TRP A 1060 11.99 -5.74 16.58
CA TRP A 1060 11.35 -4.43 16.50
C TRP A 1060 10.54 -4.10 17.77
N MET A 1061 10.65 -2.85 18.22
CA MET A 1061 9.87 -2.31 19.33
C MET A 1061 8.75 -1.39 18.81
N PRO A 1062 7.48 -1.64 19.20
CA PRO A 1062 6.35 -0.78 18.85
C PRO A 1062 6.56 0.70 19.20
N ASN A 1063 6.10 1.61 18.34
CA ASN A 1063 6.28 3.05 18.52
C ASN A 1063 5.67 3.59 19.83
N ASN A 1064 4.57 3.01 20.30
CA ASN A 1064 3.97 3.39 21.59
C ASN A 1064 4.82 2.96 22.81
N LYS A 1065 5.70 1.96 22.66
CA LYS A 1065 6.66 1.54 23.69
C LYS A 1065 8.00 2.26 23.55
N SER A 1066 8.46 2.51 22.33
CA SER A 1066 9.71 3.24 22.12
C SER A 1066 9.54 4.74 22.37
N GLY A 1067 8.38 5.32 22.05
CA GLY A 1067 8.18 6.78 22.01
C GLY A 1067 8.86 7.48 20.84
N PHE A 1068 9.46 6.72 19.93
CA PHE A 1068 10.07 7.22 18.71
C PHE A 1068 9.07 7.04 17.56
N PHE A 1069 8.44 8.14 17.15
CA PHE A 1069 7.42 8.16 16.09
C PHE A 1069 7.63 9.38 15.20
N ILE A 1070 7.82 9.17 13.90
CA ILE A 1070 8.14 10.22 12.93
C ILE A 1070 7.33 9.98 11.65
N LYS A 1071 6.47 10.93 11.27
CA LYS A 1071 5.81 10.96 9.94
C LYS A 1071 6.59 11.90 9.02
N GLY A 1072 6.99 11.42 7.84
CA GLY A 1072 7.76 12.17 6.86
C GLY A 1072 8.98 11.42 6.35
N GLU A 1073 9.77 12.06 5.49
CA GLU A 1073 10.98 11.50 4.93
C GLU A 1073 12.21 11.85 5.78
N VAL A 1074 12.75 10.86 6.49
CA VAL A 1074 13.95 11.02 7.31
C VAL A 1074 15.20 10.86 6.45
N LYS A 1075 16.08 11.87 6.47
CA LYS A 1075 17.38 11.87 5.77
C LYS A 1075 18.55 11.52 6.68
N HIS A 1076 18.53 11.98 7.93
CA HIS A 1076 19.59 11.74 8.91
C HIS A 1076 19.02 11.50 10.32
N ILE A 1077 19.71 10.67 11.11
CA ILE A 1077 19.47 10.48 12.54
C ILE A 1077 20.84 10.48 13.22
N GLU A 1078 21.04 11.39 14.18
CA GLU A 1078 22.28 11.50 14.93
C GLU A 1078 22.04 11.69 16.42
N ILE A 1079 23.04 11.34 17.23
CA ILE A 1079 23.04 11.62 18.67
C ILE A 1079 23.65 12.99 18.91
N VAL A 1080 22.95 13.82 19.67
CA VAL A 1080 23.43 15.13 20.11
C VAL A 1080 23.60 15.11 21.63
N ARG A 1081 24.76 15.56 22.12
CA ARG A 1081 25.13 15.53 23.53
C ARG A 1081 25.15 16.92 24.14
N ASP A 1082 24.79 17.01 25.42
CA ASP A 1082 25.05 18.21 26.23
C ASP A 1082 26.36 18.07 27.01
N LYS A 1083 26.78 19.15 27.68
CA LYS A 1083 27.96 19.19 28.56
C LYS A 1083 27.93 18.17 29.70
N SER A 1084 26.74 17.70 30.07
CA SER A 1084 26.55 16.64 31.07
C SER A 1084 26.56 15.24 30.44
N LYS A 1085 26.86 15.13 29.15
CA LYS A 1085 26.86 13.92 28.32
C LYS A 1085 25.49 13.25 28.23
N LYS A 1086 24.39 14.00 28.41
CA LYS A 1086 23.05 13.47 28.14
C LYS A 1086 22.83 13.41 26.64
N GLU A 1087 22.33 12.27 26.18
CA GLU A 1087 22.11 11.99 24.76
C GLU A 1087 20.66 12.27 24.35
N SER A 1088 20.49 12.98 23.25
CA SER A 1088 19.22 13.16 22.55
C SER A 1088 19.37 12.68 21.10
N VAL A 1089 18.31 12.12 20.54
CA VAL A 1089 18.27 11.66 19.15
C VAL A 1089 17.65 12.77 18.31
N LEU A 1090 18.41 13.30 17.35
CA LEU A 1090 17.95 14.29 16.39
C LEU A 1090 17.68 13.61 15.05
N ALA A 1091 16.44 13.68 14.57
CA ALA A 1091 16.06 13.22 13.24
C ALA A 1091 15.80 14.43 12.33
N ILE A 1092 16.42 14.41 11.15
CA ILE A 1092 16.27 15.46 10.14
C ILE A 1092 15.38 14.94 9.02
N LEU A 1093 14.43 15.77 8.61
CA LEU A 1093 13.41 15.42 7.63
C LEU A 1093 13.47 16.36 6.43
N ASN A 1094 13.26 15.80 5.23
CA ASN A 1094 12.95 16.58 4.04
C ASN A 1094 11.52 17.14 4.11
N ASP A 1095 11.31 18.33 3.56
CA ASP A 1095 10.05 19.10 3.58
C ASP A 1095 9.34 19.26 4.94
N ASN A 1096 10.08 19.11 6.04
CA ASN A 1096 9.49 19.12 7.37
C ASN A 1096 10.44 19.69 8.42
N THR A 1097 9.92 19.88 9.64
CA THR A 1097 10.70 20.34 10.79
C THR A 1097 11.46 19.18 11.43
N PRO A 1098 12.76 19.33 11.70
CA PRO A 1098 13.54 18.36 12.46
C PRO A 1098 12.93 18.01 13.83
N LYS A 1099 13.08 16.74 14.22
CA LYS A 1099 12.49 16.16 15.42
C LYS A 1099 13.56 15.79 16.44
N LEU A 1100 13.37 16.19 17.69
CA LEU A 1100 14.33 15.94 18.78
C LEU A 1100 13.69 15.06 19.85
N PHE A 1101 14.29 13.91 20.12
CA PHE A 1101 13.82 12.93 21.10
C PHE A 1101 14.80 12.83 22.26
N ARG A 1102 14.32 12.99 23.50
CA ARG A 1102 15.14 12.75 24.69
C ARG A 1102 14.90 11.35 25.20
N ARG A 1103 15.97 10.65 25.59
CA ARG A 1103 15.84 9.38 26.31
C ARG A 1103 15.29 9.65 27.70
N ASN A 1104 14.24 8.95 28.08
CA ASN A 1104 13.69 9.00 29.42
C ASN A 1104 14.66 8.32 30.40
N GLU A 1105 15.09 9.02 31.45
CA GLU A 1105 15.89 8.43 32.52
C GLU A 1105 15.09 7.30 33.19
N LYS A 1106 15.77 6.19 33.53
CA LYS A 1106 15.16 5.03 34.20
C LYS A 1106 14.57 5.41 35.55
#